data_AF-A0A7R9F6C0-F1
#
_entry.id   AF-A0A7R9F6C0-F1
#
_cell.length_a   1.000
_cell.length_b   1.000
_cell.length_c   1.000
_cell.angle_alpha   90.00
_cell.angle_beta   90.00
_cell.angle_gamma   90.00
#
_symmetry.space_group_name_H-M   'P 1'
#
loop_
_entity.id
_entity.type
_entity.pdbx_description
1 polymer ?
#
loop_
_entity_poly.entity_id
_entity_poly.type
_entity_poly.pdbx_seq_one_letter_code
_entity_poly.pdbx_strand_id
1 'polypeptide(L)'
;MCNGNETVNKVKSLESTQVAQNYDDPVPRAEKVGHLLKHQQPLRKEHADAELATMVCDTRTPVRRSVVRATVIAAKVTLVVVCAGLVWFFMGWLFLIQLLLVALVAYLAAGRGFKWFYVAFRTLPRDVRALYSYLGLLWQVRSYQRKNLTVAEIFRQNVAKHPNKECFIFEDTEWTFSQVLYFTLGTWYHVHRVEEYSNKVANVFRNHGYRKGDVVALMMENRPEFVCLWLGLSKLGVIVPLINYNLRQHPLIHSITVARSQALIFGSELLSDIRDVSGSLHNNLALYCWSPDKINQSTLHEVKNLSEILVDASTTPPVLTDTLGYHDRLMYIYTSGTTGLPKAAVITNSRFVFVSAGIGRVLGFRSSDRVYTPLPLYHTAGGAMAVGQALIAGSCVVIRRRFSASAYFTDVCKYKCTVAQYIGEMCRYILAVPPRPEDTDHKLRLVFGNGLRPQIWSEFTKRFNIPRVGEFYGATEGNANIVNVDNKVGAIGFVSRIIPSVYPISIIRVDPNTGEPIRDSKGLCIVCKPGEPGVFIGKIQPNNPTRAFLGYVDEKESLKKIVHDVFQMGDSAFLIHLNVTGDILESDELGYLYFKDRTGDTFRWKGENVSTSEVEAVISNVANYRDTVVYGVEVQGMEGRAGMAAILDPDESLNLRSLAESIRKCLPSYARPLFVRALQRVDVTGTYKLMKKELQKEGFDPTVIKDRLYYLSPSGTYELLTEDVYNQIFSGKIRL
;
A
#
# COMPACT_ATOMS: atom_id res chain seq x y z
N MET A 1 66.31 -58.16 -30.76
CA MET A 1 66.68 -56.97 -29.98
C MET A 1 66.10 -55.75 -30.70
N CYS A 2 65.24 -54.90 -30.14
CA CYS A 2 64.27 -55.06 -29.04
C CYS A 2 63.03 -54.26 -29.51
N ASN A 3 61.85 -54.86 -29.64
CA ASN A 3 60.82 -55.02 -28.59
C ASN A 3 60.38 -53.68 -27.99
N GLY A 4 59.09 -53.32 -27.94
CA GLY A 4 57.87 -53.98 -28.46
C GLY A 4 56.63 -53.14 -28.08
N ASN A 5 55.66 -52.93 -28.98
CA ASN A 5 54.45 -53.77 -29.19
C ASN A 5 53.37 -53.53 -28.12
N GLU A 6 52.22 -52.91 -28.47
CA GLU A 6 50.94 -53.54 -28.92
C GLU A 6 49.95 -53.69 -27.74
N THR A 7 48.61 -53.76 -27.85
CA THR A 7 47.57 -53.53 -28.89
C THR A 7 46.25 -53.12 -28.12
N VAL A 8 45.00 -52.98 -28.61
CA VAL A 8 44.14 -53.74 -29.55
C VAL A 8 42.94 -52.88 -30.01
N ASN A 9 42.50 -53.06 -31.26
CA ASN A 9 41.25 -52.50 -31.81
C ASN A 9 40.01 -53.40 -31.59
N LYS A 10 38.80 -52.82 -31.50
CA LYS A 10 37.52 -53.36 -32.07
C LYS A 10 36.32 -52.40 -31.81
N VAL A 11 35.16 -52.47 -32.49
CA VAL A 11 34.81 -52.49 -33.94
C VAL A 11 33.28 -52.68 -34.11
N LYS A 12 32.60 -51.84 -34.94
CA LYS A 12 31.19 -51.96 -35.42
C LYS A 12 30.10 -51.92 -34.30
N SER A 13 28.79 -51.78 -34.56
CA SER A 13 27.94 -51.81 -35.77
C SER A 13 26.80 -50.76 -35.69
N LEU A 14 26.33 -50.13 -36.80
CA LEU A 14 25.06 -50.38 -37.56
C LEU A 14 23.76 -50.38 -36.70
N GLU A 15 22.59 -49.82 -37.07
CA GLU A 15 22.04 -48.99 -38.19
C GLU A 15 20.72 -48.35 -37.66
N SER A 16 19.89 -47.48 -38.29
CA SER A 16 19.58 -47.03 -39.68
C SER A 16 19.05 -45.55 -39.63
N THR A 17 19.09 -44.69 -40.67
CA THR A 17 18.21 -44.51 -41.87
C THR A 17 16.71 -44.24 -41.53
N GLN A 18 15.98 -43.22 -42.01
CA GLN A 18 15.96 -42.40 -43.26
C GLN A 18 15.72 -40.88 -42.95
N VAL A 19 16.29 -39.87 -43.67
CA VAL A 19 16.01 -39.36 -45.05
C VAL A 19 14.60 -38.74 -45.16
N ALA A 20 14.34 -37.50 -45.62
CA ALA A 20 15.09 -36.48 -46.39
C ALA A 20 14.70 -35.02 -45.95
N GLN A 21 15.09 -33.86 -46.53
CA GLN A 21 15.96 -33.49 -47.68
C GLN A 21 16.48 -32.02 -47.58
N ASN A 22 17.10 -31.54 -48.67
CA ASN A 22 17.81 -30.25 -48.92
C ASN A 22 16.85 -29.16 -49.50
N TYR A 23 17.18 -27.87 -49.77
CA TYR A 23 18.32 -27.31 -50.52
C TYR A 23 18.59 -25.78 -50.29
N ASP A 24 19.88 -25.44 -50.28
CA ASP A 24 20.69 -24.23 -50.59
C ASP A 24 20.10 -22.79 -50.79
N ASP A 25 20.71 -21.81 -50.08
CA ASP A 25 21.47 -20.60 -50.51
C ASP A 25 21.21 -19.85 -51.86
N PRO A 26 21.63 -18.56 -52.02
CA PRO A 26 21.72 -17.45 -51.05
C PRO A 26 21.25 -16.06 -51.63
N VAL A 27 21.59 -14.94 -50.96
CA VAL A 27 21.10 -13.56 -51.19
C VAL A 27 21.73 -12.81 -52.40
N PRO A 28 20.94 -12.00 -53.14
CA PRO A 28 21.43 -10.73 -53.70
C PRO A 28 20.55 -9.49 -53.39
N ARG A 29 21.03 -8.30 -53.80
CA ARG A 29 20.54 -6.95 -53.42
C ARG A 29 19.30 -6.45 -54.16
N ALA A 30 18.68 -5.42 -53.57
CA ALA A 30 17.50 -4.71 -54.07
C ALA A 30 17.73 -3.86 -55.34
N GLU A 31 16.71 -3.81 -56.20
CA GLU A 31 16.31 -2.62 -56.94
C GLU A 31 14.83 -2.74 -57.39
N LYS A 32 14.25 -1.68 -57.98
CA LYS A 32 12.88 -1.60 -58.55
C LYS A 32 11.68 -1.71 -57.58
N VAL A 33 11.47 -0.68 -56.75
CA VAL A 33 10.11 -0.33 -56.28
C VAL A 33 9.56 0.76 -57.21
N GLY A 34 8.76 0.38 -58.22
CA GLY A 34 8.39 1.32 -59.29
C GLY A 34 7.16 1.02 -60.15
N HIS A 35 6.41 -0.07 -59.93
CA HIS A 35 5.16 -0.33 -60.65
C HIS A 35 4.24 -1.32 -59.90
N LEU A 36 3.29 -0.81 -59.08
CA LEU A 36 2.11 -1.57 -58.59
C LEU A 36 1.05 -0.72 -57.83
N LEU A 37 1.31 0.57 -57.56
CA LEU A 37 0.35 1.46 -56.88
C LEU A 37 -0.72 2.01 -57.83
N LYS A 38 -1.73 1.20 -58.20
CA LYS A 38 -2.96 1.72 -58.85
C LYS A 38 -4.27 0.91 -58.70
N HIS A 39 -4.29 -0.22 -57.98
CA HIS A 39 -5.46 -1.11 -57.86
C HIS A 39 -5.85 -1.53 -56.42
N GLN A 40 -5.70 -0.63 -55.43
CA GLN A 40 -6.14 -0.88 -54.03
C GLN A 40 -7.00 0.24 -53.42
N GLN A 41 -7.73 1.01 -54.24
CA GLN A 41 -8.61 2.09 -53.75
C GLN A 41 -10.12 1.77 -53.62
N PRO A 42 -10.73 0.76 -54.29
CA PRO A 42 -12.15 0.43 -54.04
C PRO A 42 -12.39 -0.23 -52.67
N LEU A 43 -11.61 -1.29 -52.37
CA LEU A 43 -11.85 -2.22 -51.24
C LEU A 43 -11.73 -1.60 -49.83
N ARG A 44 -11.17 -0.39 -49.71
CA ARG A 44 -11.10 0.32 -48.42
C ARG A 44 -12.39 1.07 -48.04
N LYS A 45 -13.31 1.30 -48.98
CA LYS A 45 -14.56 2.02 -48.68
C LYS A 45 -15.63 1.10 -48.08
N GLU A 46 -15.88 -0.03 -48.73
CA GLU A 46 -16.87 -1.02 -48.26
C GLU A 46 -16.53 -1.57 -46.87
N HIS A 47 -15.25 -1.77 -46.56
CA HIS A 47 -14.81 -2.12 -45.21
C HIS A 47 -15.06 -1.01 -44.17
N ALA A 48 -14.78 0.25 -44.52
CA ALA A 48 -15.01 1.38 -43.61
C ALA A 48 -16.50 1.63 -43.35
N ASP A 49 -17.34 1.49 -44.37
CA ASP A 49 -18.79 1.65 -44.24
C ASP A 49 -19.42 0.47 -43.44
N ALA A 50 -18.86 -0.75 -43.54
CA ALA A 50 -19.24 -1.88 -42.70
C ALA A 50 -18.80 -1.75 -41.23
N GLU A 51 -17.59 -1.23 -40.97
CA GLU A 51 -17.12 -0.90 -39.62
C GLU A 51 -17.95 0.24 -38.99
N LEU A 52 -18.34 1.25 -39.78
CA LEU A 52 -19.21 2.32 -39.32
C LEU A 52 -20.62 1.81 -38.99
N ALA A 53 -21.19 0.93 -39.81
CA ALA A 53 -22.49 0.30 -39.57
C ALA A 53 -22.49 -0.55 -38.27
N THR A 54 -21.40 -1.25 -37.98
CA THR A 54 -21.26 -2.04 -36.74
C THR A 54 -21.00 -1.17 -35.51
N MET A 55 -20.18 -0.12 -35.60
CA MET A 55 -19.99 0.87 -34.51
C MET A 55 -21.30 1.59 -34.13
N VAL A 56 -22.10 2.00 -35.11
CA VAL A 56 -23.41 2.64 -34.87
C VAL A 56 -24.41 1.67 -34.22
N CYS A 57 -24.23 0.35 -34.40
CA CYS A 57 -25.10 -0.65 -33.80
C CYS A 57 -24.73 -0.98 -32.33
N ASP A 58 -23.44 -1.07 -31.97
CA ASP A 58 -23.04 -1.55 -30.64
C ASP A 58 -23.04 -0.46 -29.53
N THR A 59 -22.86 0.82 -29.87
CA THR A 59 -23.00 1.93 -28.90
C THR A 59 -24.34 1.95 -28.16
N ARG A 60 -25.37 1.28 -28.70
CA ARG A 60 -26.69 1.13 -28.09
C ARG A 60 -26.79 -0.03 -27.10
N THR A 61 -25.88 -1.01 -27.07
CA THR A 61 -26.08 -2.25 -26.29
C THR A 61 -26.02 -2.09 -24.77
N PRO A 62 -25.16 -1.24 -24.15
CA PRO A 62 -25.15 -1.07 -22.69
C PRO A 62 -26.41 -0.33 -22.22
N VAL A 63 -26.82 0.70 -22.96
CA VAL A 63 -28.05 1.46 -22.72
C VAL A 63 -29.27 0.55 -22.91
N ARG A 64 -29.36 -0.19 -24.02
CA ARG A 64 -30.48 -1.11 -24.29
C ARG A 64 -30.59 -2.22 -23.23
N ARG A 65 -29.48 -2.79 -22.74
CA ARG A 65 -29.49 -3.77 -21.63
C ARG A 65 -29.89 -3.15 -20.29
N SER A 66 -29.49 -1.89 -20.04
CA SER A 66 -29.82 -1.17 -18.81
C SER A 66 -31.29 -0.72 -18.80
N VAL A 67 -31.78 -0.21 -19.93
CA VAL A 67 -33.20 0.07 -20.19
C VAL A 67 -34.01 -1.22 -20.06
N VAL A 68 -33.67 -2.32 -20.74
CA VAL A 68 -34.40 -3.60 -20.60
C VAL A 68 -34.42 -4.11 -19.17
N ARG A 69 -33.32 -3.99 -18.40
CA ARG A 69 -33.34 -4.30 -16.95
C ARG A 69 -34.31 -3.38 -16.20
N ALA A 70 -34.31 -2.08 -16.49
CA ALA A 70 -35.26 -1.13 -15.91
C ALA A 70 -36.71 -1.41 -16.34
N THR A 71 -36.98 -1.82 -17.59
CA THR A 71 -38.33 -2.20 -18.06
C THR A 71 -38.79 -3.50 -17.43
N VAL A 72 -37.91 -4.49 -17.23
CA VAL A 72 -38.25 -5.74 -16.53
C VAL A 72 -38.46 -5.51 -15.03
N ILE A 73 -37.70 -4.62 -14.40
CA ILE A 73 -37.94 -4.21 -13.01
C ILE A 73 -39.25 -3.43 -12.90
N ALA A 74 -39.48 -2.45 -13.79
CA ALA A 74 -40.73 -1.69 -13.85
C ALA A 74 -41.93 -2.60 -14.09
N ALA A 75 -41.89 -3.49 -15.09
CA ALA A 75 -42.95 -4.46 -15.35
C ALA A 75 -43.23 -5.39 -14.16
N LYS A 76 -42.19 -5.81 -13.42
CA LYS A 76 -42.36 -6.58 -12.17
C LYS A 76 -42.98 -5.74 -11.05
N VAL A 77 -42.57 -4.48 -10.88
CA VAL A 77 -43.16 -3.57 -9.89
C VAL A 77 -44.61 -3.24 -10.26
N THR A 78 -44.90 -2.93 -11.53
CA THR A 78 -46.26 -2.72 -12.05
C THR A 78 -47.11 -3.98 -11.87
N LEU A 79 -46.60 -5.18 -12.17
CA LEU A 79 -47.33 -6.42 -11.92
C LEU A 79 -47.62 -6.62 -10.44
N VAL A 80 -46.66 -6.38 -9.54
CA VAL A 80 -46.87 -6.46 -8.09
C VAL A 80 -47.88 -5.41 -7.59
N VAL A 81 -47.84 -4.18 -8.11
CA VAL A 81 -48.78 -3.11 -7.77
C VAL A 81 -50.18 -3.40 -8.32
N VAL A 82 -50.29 -3.94 -9.53
CA VAL A 82 -51.57 -4.36 -10.13
C VAL A 82 -52.14 -5.55 -9.36
N CYS A 83 -51.34 -6.58 -9.04
CA CYS A 83 -51.80 -7.70 -8.21
C CYS A 83 -52.20 -7.25 -6.80
N ALA A 84 -51.44 -6.36 -6.15
CA ALA A 84 -51.80 -5.81 -4.85
C ALA A 84 -53.08 -4.96 -4.92
N GLY A 85 -53.26 -4.18 -5.99
CA GLY A 85 -54.47 -3.40 -6.26
C GLY A 85 -55.70 -4.27 -6.54
N LEU A 86 -55.54 -5.36 -7.29
CA LEU A 86 -56.60 -6.34 -7.53
C LEU A 86 -56.97 -7.09 -6.25
N VAL A 87 -56.00 -7.52 -5.44
CA VAL A 87 -56.26 -8.14 -4.12
C VAL A 87 -56.94 -7.14 -3.19
N TRP A 88 -56.52 -5.87 -3.18
CA TRP A 88 -57.19 -4.82 -2.41
C TRP A 88 -58.64 -4.60 -2.86
N PHE A 89 -58.88 -4.55 -4.18
CA PHE A 89 -60.20 -4.30 -4.77
C PHE A 89 -61.18 -5.46 -4.56
N PHE A 90 -60.75 -6.71 -4.77
CA PHE A 90 -61.61 -7.89 -4.67
C PHE A 90 -61.70 -8.50 -3.26
N MET A 91 -60.69 -8.31 -2.40
CA MET A 91 -60.61 -8.97 -1.08
C MET A 91 -60.41 -8.00 0.09
N GLY A 92 -60.31 -6.69 -0.17
CA GLY A 92 -60.21 -5.66 0.85
C GLY A 92 -58.80 -5.48 1.43
N TRP A 93 -58.60 -4.33 2.09
CA TRP A 93 -57.29 -3.92 2.61
C TRP A 93 -56.76 -4.83 3.74
N LEU A 94 -57.67 -5.37 4.56
CA LEU A 94 -57.33 -6.32 5.62
C LEU A 94 -56.74 -7.62 5.06
N PHE A 95 -57.28 -8.14 3.95
CA PHE A 95 -56.74 -9.35 3.31
C PHE A 95 -55.38 -9.08 2.65
N LEU A 96 -55.18 -7.90 2.04
CA LEU A 96 -53.86 -7.51 1.53
C LEU A 96 -52.82 -7.43 2.66
N ILE A 97 -53.17 -6.88 3.82
CA ILE A 97 -52.30 -6.87 5.01
C ILE A 97 -52.00 -8.30 5.48
N GLN A 98 -53.01 -9.17 5.59
CA GLN A 98 -52.83 -10.57 5.97
C GLN A 98 -51.92 -11.32 4.98
N LEU A 99 -52.10 -11.12 3.67
CA LEU A 99 -51.27 -11.70 2.63
C LEU A 99 -49.81 -11.25 2.73
N LEU A 100 -49.57 -9.95 2.95
CA LEU A 100 -48.24 -9.40 3.18
C LEU A 100 -47.59 -9.93 4.47
N LEU A 101 -48.38 -10.13 5.52
CA LEU A 101 -47.92 -10.66 6.81
C LEU A 101 -47.58 -12.16 6.69
N VAL A 102 -48.39 -12.95 5.99
CA VAL A 102 -48.10 -14.36 5.66
C VAL A 102 -46.88 -14.47 4.75
N ALA A 103 -46.75 -13.62 3.73
CA ALA A 103 -45.57 -13.59 2.85
C ALA A 103 -44.29 -13.21 3.62
N LEU A 104 -44.38 -12.25 4.56
CA LEU A 104 -43.29 -11.88 5.44
C LEU A 104 -42.90 -13.04 6.39
N VAL A 105 -43.89 -13.69 7.02
CA VAL A 105 -43.66 -14.86 7.89
C VAL A 105 -43.05 -16.02 7.09
N ALA A 106 -43.53 -16.32 5.89
CA ALA A 106 -42.95 -17.34 5.02
C ALA A 106 -41.50 -16.99 4.60
N TYR A 107 -41.22 -15.73 4.28
CA TYR A 107 -39.87 -15.27 3.93
C TYR A 107 -38.89 -15.32 5.11
N LEU A 108 -39.37 -15.05 6.34
CA LEU A 108 -38.60 -15.20 7.57
C LEU A 108 -38.37 -16.68 7.91
N ALA A 109 -39.42 -17.52 7.83
CA ALA A 109 -39.38 -18.96 8.08
C ALA A 109 -38.51 -19.74 7.07
N ALA A 110 -38.41 -19.26 5.83
CA ALA A 110 -37.47 -19.77 4.82
C ALA A 110 -35.98 -19.51 5.16
N GLY A 111 -35.67 -18.96 6.35
CA GLY A 111 -34.33 -18.78 6.94
C GLY A 111 -33.49 -17.67 6.30
N ARG A 112 -33.54 -17.53 4.97
CA ARG A 112 -32.81 -16.50 4.20
C ARG A 112 -33.25 -15.09 4.55
N GLY A 113 -34.55 -14.87 4.80
CA GLY A 113 -35.08 -13.55 5.15
C GLY A 113 -34.61 -13.07 6.52
N PHE A 114 -34.76 -13.90 7.57
CA PHE A 114 -34.37 -13.53 8.93
C PHE A 114 -32.88 -13.19 9.03
N LYS A 115 -32.02 -13.98 8.36
CA LYS A 115 -30.57 -13.71 8.31
C LYS A 115 -30.23 -12.37 7.66
N TRP A 116 -30.90 -12.00 6.56
CA TRP A 116 -30.69 -10.68 5.94
C TRP A 116 -31.16 -9.54 6.86
N PHE A 117 -32.36 -9.64 7.45
CA PHE A 117 -32.86 -8.63 8.39
C PHE A 117 -31.97 -8.48 9.63
N TYR A 118 -31.45 -9.58 10.19
CA TYR A 118 -30.50 -9.54 11.31
C TYR A 118 -29.20 -8.83 10.94
N VAL A 119 -28.59 -9.18 9.79
CA VAL A 119 -27.37 -8.51 9.30
C VAL A 119 -27.63 -7.04 9.02
N ALA A 120 -28.74 -6.70 8.36
CA ALA A 120 -29.12 -5.32 8.08
C ALA A 120 -29.32 -4.51 9.38
N PHE A 121 -30.09 -5.01 10.35
CA PHE A 121 -30.30 -4.34 11.64
C PHE A 121 -28.99 -4.14 12.42
N ARG A 122 -28.11 -5.16 12.47
CA ARG A 122 -26.79 -5.08 13.12
C ARG A 122 -25.83 -4.11 12.43
N THR A 123 -25.95 -3.90 11.12
CA THR A 123 -25.00 -3.09 10.32
C THR A 123 -25.53 -1.69 9.99
N LEU A 124 -26.84 -1.43 10.09
CA LEU A 124 -27.45 -0.15 9.73
C LEU A 124 -26.80 1.06 10.44
N PRO A 125 -26.50 1.05 11.76
CA PRO A 125 -25.87 2.21 12.41
C PRO A 125 -24.47 2.53 11.87
N ARG A 126 -23.69 1.49 11.54
CA ARG A 126 -22.36 1.59 10.91
C ARG A 126 -22.47 2.14 9.50
N ASP A 127 -23.30 1.50 8.69
CA ASP A 127 -23.46 1.79 7.27
C ASP A 127 -24.04 3.21 7.07
N VAL A 128 -24.98 3.66 7.91
CA VAL A 128 -25.48 5.05 7.93
C VAL A 128 -24.39 6.05 8.33
N ARG A 129 -23.63 5.80 9.40
CA ARG A 129 -22.55 6.70 9.84
C ARG A 129 -21.47 6.83 8.76
N ALA A 130 -21.09 5.72 8.15
CA ALA A 130 -20.12 5.69 7.06
C ALA A 130 -20.64 6.35 5.78
N LEU A 131 -21.92 6.14 5.42
CA LEU A 131 -22.56 6.79 4.28
C LEU A 131 -22.60 8.32 4.48
N TYR A 132 -22.94 8.81 5.67
CA TYR A 132 -22.90 10.24 6.00
C TYR A 132 -21.49 10.82 5.84
N SER A 133 -20.46 10.14 6.40
CA SER A 133 -19.06 10.56 6.24
C SER A 133 -18.62 10.53 4.76
N TYR A 134 -19.00 9.51 4.00
CA TYR A 134 -18.65 9.34 2.58
C TYR A 134 -19.34 10.36 1.68
N LEU A 135 -20.63 10.64 1.88
CA LEU A 135 -21.36 11.69 1.14
C LEU A 135 -20.75 13.07 1.41
N GLY A 136 -20.40 13.37 2.66
CA GLY A 136 -19.72 14.61 3.01
C GLY A 136 -18.30 14.72 2.43
N LEU A 137 -17.55 13.61 2.34
CA LEU A 137 -16.27 13.54 1.64
C LEU A 137 -16.44 13.82 0.15
N LEU A 138 -17.40 13.15 -0.50
CA LEU A 138 -17.71 13.38 -1.93
C LEU A 138 -18.16 14.82 -2.20
N TRP A 139 -18.91 15.44 -1.28
CA TRP A 139 -19.29 16.85 -1.40
C TRP A 139 -18.09 17.80 -1.31
N GLN A 140 -17.21 17.59 -0.33
CA GLN A 140 -15.97 18.36 -0.18
C GLN A 140 -15.04 18.21 -1.39
N VAL A 141 -14.80 16.97 -1.84
CA VAL A 141 -14.00 16.63 -3.02
C VAL A 141 -14.58 17.25 -4.30
N ARG A 142 -15.90 17.16 -4.51
CA ARG A 142 -16.58 17.81 -5.65
C ARG A 142 -16.54 19.34 -5.58
N SER A 143 -16.56 19.92 -4.38
CA SER A 143 -16.42 21.37 -4.18
C SER A 143 -15.03 21.87 -4.61
N TYR A 144 -13.97 21.16 -4.20
CA TYR A 144 -12.61 21.45 -4.66
C TYR A 144 -12.43 21.20 -6.16
N GLN A 145 -12.97 20.09 -6.70
CA GLN A 145 -12.94 19.79 -8.14
C GLN A 145 -13.62 20.87 -8.98
N ARG A 146 -14.82 21.33 -8.59
CA ARG A 146 -15.57 22.39 -9.30
C ARG A 146 -14.83 23.73 -9.29
N LYS A 147 -14.00 23.98 -8.28
CA LYS A 147 -13.14 25.16 -8.16
C LYS A 147 -11.72 24.92 -8.71
N ASN A 148 -11.45 23.74 -9.26
CA ASN A 148 -10.16 23.29 -9.80
C ASN A 148 -8.96 23.35 -8.82
N LEU A 149 -9.20 23.40 -7.51
CA LEU A 149 -8.19 23.81 -6.51
C LEU A 149 -7.11 22.74 -6.25
N THR A 150 -5.85 23.12 -6.42
CA THR A 150 -4.67 22.35 -6.00
C THR A 150 -4.54 22.23 -4.48
N VAL A 151 -3.67 21.32 -4.01
CA VAL A 151 -3.29 21.19 -2.59
C VAL A 151 -2.73 22.51 -2.04
N ALA A 152 -1.92 23.22 -2.83
CA ALA A 152 -1.35 24.51 -2.43
C ALA A 152 -2.41 25.62 -2.27
N GLU A 153 -3.46 25.63 -3.09
CA GLU A 153 -4.55 26.60 -2.97
C GLU A 153 -5.51 26.27 -1.82
N ILE A 154 -5.75 24.97 -1.55
CA ILE A 154 -6.49 24.54 -0.36
C ILE A 154 -5.72 24.90 0.92
N PHE A 155 -4.40 24.70 0.92
CA PHE A 155 -3.53 25.17 2.01
C PHE A 155 -3.63 26.69 2.19
N ARG A 156 -3.51 27.49 1.11
CA ARG A 156 -3.66 28.95 1.16
C ARG A 156 -5.03 29.39 1.70
N GLN A 157 -6.11 28.66 1.39
CA GLN A 157 -7.43 28.88 1.98
C GLN A 157 -7.51 28.53 3.47
N ASN A 158 -6.63 27.67 3.99
CA ASN A 158 -6.55 27.36 5.42
C ASN A 158 -5.63 28.36 6.14
N VAL A 159 -4.53 28.78 5.52
CA VAL A 159 -3.69 29.91 5.96
C VAL A 159 -4.54 31.15 6.20
N ALA A 160 -5.38 31.53 5.24
CA ALA A 160 -6.25 32.71 5.34
C ALA A 160 -7.31 32.64 6.45
N LYS A 161 -7.64 31.44 6.97
CA LYS A 161 -8.59 31.25 8.08
C LYS A 161 -7.90 31.19 9.44
N HIS A 162 -6.69 30.63 9.49
CA HIS A 162 -6.00 30.25 10.73
C HIS A 162 -4.50 30.66 10.71
N PRO A 163 -4.15 31.93 10.37
CA PRO A 163 -2.77 32.32 10.11
C PRO A 163 -1.85 32.17 11.33
N ASN A 164 -2.41 32.40 12.52
CA ASN A 164 -1.74 32.37 13.83
C ASN A 164 -1.67 30.97 14.48
N LYS A 165 -2.19 29.95 13.82
CA LYS A 165 -2.28 28.60 14.39
C LYS A 165 -1.02 27.78 14.10
N GLU A 166 -0.68 26.87 15.00
CA GLU A 166 0.37 25.87 14.79
C GLU A 166 -0.03 24.94 13.62
N CYS A 167 0.80 24.90 12.59
CA CYS A 167 0.69 24.01 11.45
C CYS A 167 1.54 22.75 11.70
N PHE A 168 2.80 22.95 12.09
CA PHE A 168 3.71 21.87 12.50
C PHE A 168 4.37 22.17 13.84
N ILE A 169 4.68 21.11 14.58
CA ILE A 169 5.59 21.13 15.73
C ILE A 169 6.68 20.10 15.45
N PHE A 170 7.93 20.49 15.62
CA PHE A 170 9.09 19.65 15.36
C PHE A 170 10.16 19.87 16.42
N GLU A 171 10.38 18.83 17.23
CA GLU A 171 11.31 18.84 18.37
C GLU A 171 10.98 19.97 19.34
N ASP A 172 11.77 21.04 19.41
CA ASP A 172 11.50 22.22 20.25
C ASP A 172 11.13 23.48 19.42
N THR A 173 10.75 23.30 18.15
CA THR A 173 10.31 24.37 17.24
C THR A 173 8.82 24.28 16.89
N GLU A 174 8.15 25.44 16.81
CA GLU A 174 6.76 25.56 16.35
C GLU A 174 6.70 26.36 15.04
N TRP A 175 5.92 25.86 14.09
CA TRP A 175 5.73 26.44 12.75
C TRP A 175 4.25 26.80 12.55
N THR A 176 3.95 28.08 12.33
CA THR A 176 2.57 28.53 12.06
C THR A 176 2.25 28.60 10.56
N PHE A 177 0.97 28.69 10.24
CA PHE A 177 0.50 28.75 8.85
C PHE A 177 1.12 29.92 8.08
N SER A 178 1.12 31.14 8.63
CA SER A 178 1.79 32.30 8.01
C SER A 178 2.15 33.46 8.93
N GLN A 179 1.72 33.49 10.19
CA GLN A 179 1.92 34.65 11.06
C GLN A 179 2.05 34.17 12.51
N VAL A 180 3.02 34.67 13.26
CA VAL A 180 2.83 35.56 14.43
C VAL A 180 4.08 36.44 14.54
N LEU A 181 3.98 37.58 15.24
CA LEU A 181 5.11 38.12 16.00
C LEU A 181 4.69 38.11 17.47
N TYR A 182 5.29 37.24 18.28
CA TYR A 182 5.13 37.29 19.74
C TYR A 182 6.30 38.06 20.33
N PHE A 183 6.01 39.22 20.90
CA PHE A 183 6.91 39.98 21.77
C PHE A 183 6.53 39.64 23.22
N THR A 184 7.46 39.06 23.97
CA THR A 184 7.23 38.67 25.37
C THR A 184 8.56 38.69 26.10
N LEU A 185 8.58 39.23 27.33
CA LEU A 185 9.79 39.42 28.14
C LEU A 185 10.95 40.08 27.36
N GLY A 186 10.64 41.15 26.61
CA GLY A 186 11.61 41.90 25.81
C GLY A 186 12.16 41.19 24.56
N THR A 187 11.78 39.93 24.33
CA THR A 187 12.37 39.07 23.30
C THR A 187 11.40 38.83 22.15
N TRP A 188 11.94 38.83 20.92
CA TRP A 188 11.22 38.41 19.72
C TRP A 188 11.36 36.90 19.53
N TYR A 189 10.25 36.16 19.49
CA TYR A 189 10.27 34.73 19.20
C TYR A 189 10.15 34.49 17.68
N HIS A 190 11.18 33.86 17.09
CA HIS A 190 11.22 33.49 15.68
C HIS A 190 10.32 32.28 15.38
N VAL A 191 9.03 32.53 15.18
CA VAL A 191 8.08 31.53 14.69
C VAL A 191 8.28 31.31 13.20
N HIS A 192 8.57 30.08 12.78
CA HIS A 192 8.74 29.73 11.37
C HIS A 192 7.37 29.67 10.66
N ARG A 193 7.33 30.07 9.38
CA ARG A 193 6.07 30.34 8.63
C ARG A 193 5.98 29.49 7.36
N VAL A 194 5.04 28.56 7.33
CA VAL A 194 4.93 27.54 6.26
C VAL A 194 4.59 28.15 4.89
N GLU A 195 3.67 29.11 4.82
CA GLU A 195 3.32 29.79 3.56
C GLU A 195 4.51 30.60 3.01
N GLU A 196 5.20 31.37 3.86
CA GLU A 196 6.35 32.18 3.46
C GLU A 196 7.53 31.31 3.00
N TYR A 197 7.88 30.24 3.73
CA TYR A 197 8.97 29.34 3.36
C TYR A 197 8.68 28.61 2.03
N SER A 198 7.46 28.10 1.85
CA SER A 198 7.08 27.46 0.58
C SER A 198 6.97 28.45 -0.58
N ASN A 199 6.64 29.73 -0.32
CA ASN A 199 6.72 30.79 -1.34
C ASN A 199 8.18 31.13 -1.71
N LYS A 200 9.10 31.18 -0.74
CA LYS A 200 10.55 31.33 -1.00
C LYS A 200 11.06 30.23 -1.93
N VAL A 201 10.74 28.96 -1.63
CA VAL A 201 11.07 27.81 -2.49
C VAL A 201 10.47 27.97 -3.89
N ALA A 202 9.19 28.32 -4.00
CA ALA A 202 8.54 28.51 -5.30
C ALA A 202 9.19 29.62 -6.14
N ASN A 203 9.52 30.77 -5.54
CA ASN A 203 10.20 31.86 -6.23
C ASN A 203 11.63 31.48 -6.66
N VAL A 204 12.38 30.76 -5.81
CA VAL A 204 13.74 30.26 -6.15
C VAL A 204 13.71 29.31 -7.34
N PHE A 205 12.79 28.33 -7.35
CA PHE A 205 12.74 27.34 -8.43
C PHE A 205 12.15 27.94 -9.73
N ARG A 206 11.17 28.84 -9.66
CA ARG A 206 10.69 29.58 -10.83
C ARG A 206 11.81 30.44 -11.46
N ASN A 207 12.59 31.14 -10.64
CA ASN A 207 13.71 31.96 -11.12
C ASN A 207 14.86 31.11 -11.71
N HIS A 208 14.99 29.85 -11.27
CA HIS A 208 15.88 28.86 -11.90
C HIS A 208 15.31 28.23 -13.19
N GLY A 209 14.08 28.58 -13.59
CA GLY A 209 13.48 28.19 -14.86
C GLY A 209 12.48 27.04 -14.81
N TYR A 210 12.27 26.40 -13.65
CA TYR A 210 11.33 25.26 -13.51
C TYR A 210 9.86 25.70 -13.62
N ARG A 211 9.04 24.87 -14.29
CA ARG A 211 7.65 25.15 -14.68
C ARG A 211 6.72 23.95 -14.39
N LYS A 212 5.45 24.12 -14.77
CA LYS A 212 4.43 23.07 -14.68
C LYS A 212 4.87 21.81 -15.44
N GLY A 213 4.92 20.68 -14.73
CA GLY A 213 5.23 19.37 -15.30
C GLY A 213 6.71 18.95 -15.24
N ASP A 214 7.63 19.85 -14.87
CA ASP A 214 9.01 19.48 -14.57
C ASP A 214 9.09 18.59 -13.32
N VAL A 215 10.22 17.89 -13.15
CA VAL A 215 10.40 16.90 -12.09
C VAL A 215 11.61 17.25 -11.22
N VAL A 216 11.39 17.48 -9.93
CA VAL A 216 12.43 17.80 -8.95
C VAL A 216 12.31 16.84 -7.77
N ALA A 217 13.28 15.92 -7.64
CA ALA A 217 13.30 14.91 -6.58
C ALA A 217 13.61 15.54 -5.21
N LEU A 218 13.09 14.93 -4.15
CA LEU A 218 13.34 15.31 -2.75
C LEU A 218 13.75 14.08 -1.94
N MET A 219 14.92 14.14 -1.29
CA MET A 219 15.47 13.08 -0.45
C MET A 219 16.02 13.67 0.86
N MET A 220 15.28 13.55 1.96
CA MET A 220 15.60 14.21 3.23
C MET A 220 14.85 13.51 4.36
N GLU A 221 15.39 13.55 5.59
CA GLU A 221 14.68 13.06 6.78
C GLU A 221 13.42 13.88 7.12
N ASN A 222 12.59 13.35 8.03
CA ASN A 222 11.40 14.04 8.51
C ASN A 222 11.74 15.38 9.18
N ARG A 223 11.26 16.48 8.62
CA ARG A 223 11.26 17.84 9.20
C ARG A 223 10.21 18.73 8.50
N PRO A 224 9.77 19.87 9.08
CA PRO A 224 8.79 20.77 8.45
C PRO A 224 9.23 21.29 7.08
N GLU A 225 10.54 21.46 6.86
CA GLU A 225 11.12 21.91 5.60
C GLU A 225 10.93 20.89 4.47
N PHE A 226 10.94 19.58 4.77
CA PHE A 226 10.56 18.54 3.78
C PHE A 226 9.17 18.86 3.19
N VAL A 227 8.22 19.26 4.04
CA VAL A 227 6.87 19.64 3.61
C VAL A 227 6.89 20.96 2.86
N CYS A 228 7.59 21.98 3.38
CA CYS A 228 7.64 23.30 2.75
C CYS A 228 8.32 23.28 1.37
N LEU A 229 9.31 22.39 1.18
CA LEU A 229 10.01 22.18 -0.09
C LEU A 229 9.08 21.61 -1.17
N TRP A 230 8.44 20.46 -0.92
CA TRP A 230 7.53 19.90 -1.93
C TRP A 230 6.28 20.78 -2.14
N LEU A 231 5.79 21.43 -1.08
CA LEU A 231 4.67 22.37 -1.17
C LEU A 231 5.05 23.59 -2.04
N GLY A 232 6.26 24.11 -1.91
CA GLY A 232 6.77 25.20 -2.74
C GLY A 232 6.90 24.82 -4.22
N LEU A 233 7.45 23.65 -4.51
CA LEU A 233 7.49 23.09 -5.87
C LEU A 233 6.06 22.90 -6.44
N SER A 234 5.13 22.41 -5.61
CA SER A 234 3.73 22.21 -6.04
C SER A 234 3.00 23.51 -6.40
N LYS A 235 3.41 24.66 -5.83
CA LYS A 235 2.88 25.98 -6.21
C LYS A 235 3.22 26.37 -7.66
N LEU A 236 4.22 25.74 -8.27
CA LEU A 236 4.58 25.92 -9.69
C LEU A 236 4.00 24.83 -10.60
N GLY A 237 3.36 23.79 -10.03
CA GLY A 237 3.00 22.58 -10.76
C GLY A 237 4.19 21.66 -11.08
N VAL A 238 5.33 21.83 -10.40
CA VAL A 238 6.47 20.90 -10.46
C VAL A 238 6.11 19.62 -9.70
N ILE A 239 6.43 18.48 -10.29
CA ILE A 239 6.17 17.14 -9.75
C ILE A 239 7.33 16.74 -8.84
N VAL A 240 7.02 16.26 -7.63
CA VAL A 240 8.06 15.95 -6.61
C VAL A 240 8.15 14.44 -6.31
N PRO A 241 9.14 13.71 -6.85
CA PRO A 241 9.46 12.36 -6.40
C PRO A 241 10.02 12.36 -4.98
N LEU A 242 9.32 11.71 -4.04
CA LEU A 242 9.72 11.62 -2.64
C LEU A 242 10.58 10.38 -2.41
N ILE A 243 11.90 10.53 -2.46
CA ILE A 243 12.86 9.42 -2.38
C ILE A 243 13.09 9.02 -0.91
N ASN A 244 13.10 7.70 -0.66
CA ASN A 244 13.45 7.13 0.64
C ASN A 244 14.92 7.43 0.98
N TYR A 245 15.15 8.20 2.06
CA TYR A 245 16.48 8.62 2.50
C TYR A 245 17.43 7.48 2.91
N ASN A 246 16.92 6.25 3.07
CA ASN A 246 17.72 5.05 3.36
C ASN A 246 18.25 4.34 2.10
N LEU A 247 17.86 4.77 0.89
CA LEU A 247 18.39 4.18 -0.35
C LEU A 247 19.83 4.62 -0.59
N ARG A 248 20.64 3.71 -1.14
CA ARG A 248 22.06 3.93 -1.49
C ARG A 248 22.32 3.35 -2.88
N GLN A 249 23.44 3.75 -3.49
CA GLN A 249 24.00 3.10 -4.69
C GLN A 249 22.96 2.89 -5.81
N HIS A 250 22.95 1.72 -6.46
CA HIS A 250 22.08 1.42 -7.61
C HIS A 250 20.56 1.66 -7.35
N PRO A 251 19.94 1.21 -6.24
CA PRO A 251 18.55 1.55 -5.89
C PRO A 251 18.25 3.06 -5.82
N LEU A 252 19.21 3.89 -5.40
CA LEU A 252 19.07 5.35 -5.38
C LEU A 252 19.12 5.94 -6.80
N ILE A 253 20.14 5.56 -7.59
CA ILE A 253 20.29 5.97 -9.00
C ILE A 253 19.03 5.58 -9.79
N HIS A 254 18.55 4.34 -9.63
CA HIS A 254 17.33 3.84 -10.26
C HIS A 254 16.11 4.71 -9.95
N SER A 255 15.93 5.11 -8.68
CA SER A 255 14.81 5.96 -8.26
C SER A 255 14.85 7.32 -8.96
N ILE A 256 16.00 8.01 -8.93
CA ILE A 256 16.21 9.32 -9.58
C ILE A 256 15.91 9.23 -11.09
N THR A 257 16.39 8.15 -11.72
CA THR A 257 16.29 7.89 -13.17
C THR A 257 14.85 7.58 -13.61
N VAL A 258 14.15 6.68 -12.91
CA VAL A 258 12.78 6.28 -13.26
C VAL A 258 11.81 7.45 -13.18
N ALA A 259 12.04 8.39 -12.26
CA ALA A 259 11.24 9.60 -12.15
C ALA A 259 11.50 10.61 -13.30
N ARG A 260 12.61 10.48 -14.02
CA ARG A 260 13.16 11.47 -14.97
C ARG A 260 13.42 12.83 -14.32
N SER A 261 14.08 12.80 -13.17
CA SER A 261 14.37 13.99 -12.36
C SER A 261 15.30 14.95 -13.10
N GLN A 262 14.94 16.24 -13.15
CA GLN A 262 15.80 17.32 -13.68
C GLN A 262 16.67 17.96 -12.58
N ALA A 263 16.25 17.82 -11.32
CA ALA A 263 17.02 18.22 -10.16
C ALA A 263 16.78 17.29 -8.97
N LEU A 264 17.68 17.34 -8.00
CA LEU A 264 17.57 16.67 -6.71
C LEU A 264 17.81 17.66 -5.57
N ILE A 265 16.81 17.81 -4.70
CA ILE A 265 16.94 18.46 -3.40
C ILE A 265 17.26 17.37 -2.37
N PHE A 266 18.35 17.53 -1.62
CA PHE A 266 18.72 16.61 -0.55
C PHE A 266 19.10 17.31 0.74
N GLY A 267 18.90 16.65 1.88
CA GLY A 267 19.40 17.12 3.18
C GLY A 267 20.89 16.87 3.34
N SER A 268 21.61 17.76 4.03
CA SER A 268 23.04 17.64 4.30
C SER A 268 23.42 16.37 5.06
N GLU A 269 22.46 15.74 5.76
CA GLU A 269 22.62 14.41 6.37
C GLU A 269 22.83 13.26 5.37
N LEU A 270 22.75 13.52 4.06
CA LEU A 270 22.94 12.54 2.96
C LEU A 270 24.10 12.89 2.02
N LEU A 271 24.94 13.87 2.35
CA LEU A 271 25.95 14.40 1.42
C LEU A 271 27.01 13.36 0.99
N SER A 272 27.34 12.40 1.86
CA SER A 272 28.13 11.22 1.49
C SER A 272 27.44 10.36 0.44
N ASP A 273 26.16 10.08 0.65
CA ASP A 273 25.39 9.13 -0.14
C ASP A 273 25.12 9.65 -1.55
N ILE A 274 25.02 10.97 -1.70
CA ILE A 274 24.94 11.66 -3.00
C ILE A 274 26.32 11.75 -3.66
N ARG A 275 27.41 11.97 -2.90
CA ARG A 275 28.77 11.95 -3.44
C ARG A 275 29.09 10.60 -4.09
N ASP A 276 28.81 9.50 -3.39
CA ASP A 276 29.11 8.14 -3.86
C ASP A 276 28.47 7.80 -5.21
N VAL A 277 27.25 8.31 -5.46
CA VAL A 277 26.53 8.06 -6.73
C VAL A 277 26.74 9.14 -7.77
N SER A 278 27.37 10.28 -7.44
CA SER A 278 27.40 11.49 -8.29
C SER A 278 27.88 11.23 -9.72
N GLY A 279 29.00 10.51 -9.90
CA GLY A 279 29.54 10.13 -11.21
C GLY A 279 28.72 9.10 -12.00
N SER A 280 27.60 8.61 -11.45
CA SER A 280 26.62 7.74 -12.12
C SER A 280 25.26 8.43 -12.33
N LEU A 281 25.12 9.70 -11.92
CA LEU A 281 23.96 10.53 -12.23
C LEU A 281 24.14 11.21 -13.59
N HIS A 282 23.03 11.63 -14.20
CA HIS A 282 23.05 12.28 -15.51
C HIS A 282 23.60 13.71 -15.38
N ASN A 283 24.54 14.11 -16.24
CA ASN A 283 25.28 15.38 -16.17
C ASN A 283 24.40 16.66 -16.09
N ASN A 284 23.12 16.57 -16.49
CA ASN A 284 22.18 17.69 -16.47
C ASN A 284 21.34 17.77 -15.17
N LEU A 285 21.54 16.88 -14.20
CA LEU A 285 20.79 16.83 -12.94
C LEU A 285 21.30 17.91 -11.97
N ALA A 286 20.54 18.99 -11.79
CA ALA A 286 20.93 20.06 -10.86
C ALA A 286 20.83 19.60 -9.39
N LEU A 287 21.92 19.74 -8.63
CA LEU A 287 22.00 19.32 -7.23
C LEU A 287 21.82 20.50 -6.27
N TYR A 288 20.89 20.34 -5.32
CA TYR A 288 20.54 21.34 -4.30
C TYR A 288 20.65 20.71 -2.90
N CYS A 289 21.66 21.11 -2.11
CA CYS A 289 21.78 20.67 -0.72
C CYS A 289 21.10 21.66 0.22
N TRP A 290 20.21 21.17 1.07
CA TRP A 290 19.61 21.88 2.18
C TRP A 290 20.37 21.55 3.48
N SER A 291 20.62 22.55 4.32
CA SER A 291 21.31 22.39 5.61
C SER A 291 20.78 23.40 6.64
N PRO A 292 20.71 23.09 7.94
CA PRO A 292 20.42 24.09 8.95
C PRO A 292 21.60 25.05 9.13
N ASP A 293 22.83 24.52 9.07
CA ASP A 293 24.08 25.26 9.19
C ASP A 293 24.67 25.63 7.83
N LYS A 294 25.56 26.64 7.80
CA LYS A 294 26.34 26.96 6.60
C LYS A 294 27.24 25.79 6.20
N ILE A 295 27.08 25.32 4.98
CA ILE A 295 27.92 24.25 4.41
C ILE A 295 29.23 24.87 3.95
N ASN A 296 30.37 24.33 4.38
CA ASN A 296 31.65 24.63 3.76
C ASN A 296 31.64 24.13 2.30
N GLN A 297 31.59 25.08 1.36
CA GLN A 297 31.38 24.85 -0.08
C GLN A 297 32.50 24.02 -0.75
N SER A 298 33.60 23.76 -0.05
CA SER A 298 34.79 23.02 -0.51
C SER A 298 34.58 21.50 -0.71
N THR A 299 33.34 20.99 -0.64
CA THR A 299 33.06 19.55 -0.54
C THR A 299 32.44 18.89 -1.78
N LEU A 300 31.79 19.65 -2.68
CA LEU A 300 31.30 19.22 -4.00
C LEU A 300 31.18 20.46 -4.92
N HIS A 301 31.90 20.52 -6.04
CA HIS A 301 32.00 21.73 -6.89
C HIS A 301 30.71 22.15 -7.62
N GLU A 302 29.70 21.28 -7.70
CA GLU A 302 28.49 21.50 -8.50
C GLU A 302 27.19 21.54 -7.67
N VAL A 303 27.29 21.49 -6.33
CA VAL A 303 26.13 21.48 -5.43
C VAL A 303 25.78 22.89 -4.97
N LYS A 304 24.54 23.31 -5.24
CA LYS A 304 24.00 24.58 -4.77
C LYS A 304 23.57 24.48 -3.31
N ASN A 305 24.02 25.40 -2.44
CA ASN A 305 23.49 25.54 -1.08
C ASN A 305 22.10 26.19 -1.14
N LEU A 306 21.06 25.38 -1.02
CA LEU A 306 19.67 25.82 -1.11
C LEU A 306 19.27 26.69 0.10
N SER A 307 19.85 26.44 1.28
CA SER A 307 19.53 27.24 2.48
C SER A 307 20.02 28.68 2.35
N GLU A 308 21.21 28.89 1.79
CA GLU A 308 21.74 30.24 1.48
C GLU A 308 20.86 30.93 0.43
N ILE A 309 20.52 30.25 -0.66
CA ILE A 309 19.64 30.79 -1.74
C ILE A 309 18.23 31.15 -1.21
N LEU A 310 17.74 30.47 -0.16
CA LEU A 310 16.46 30.76 0.46
C LEU A 310 16.47 31.96 1.43
N VAL A 311 17.64 32.52 1.81
CA VAL A 311 17.70 33.70 2.70
C VAL A 311 17.07 34.92 2.04
N ASP A 312 17.54 35.28 0.85
CA ASP A 312 17.14 36.51 0.13
C ASP A 312 15.92 36.30 -0.79
N ALA A 313 15.39 35.09 -0.85
CA ALA A 313 14.21 34.75 -1.65
C ALA A 313 12.94 35.51 -1.18
N SER A 314 12.08 35.89 -2.13
CA SER A 314 10.80 36.54 -1.80
C SER A 314 9.82 35.59 -1.11
N THR A 315 9.18 36.06 -0.03
CA THR A 315 8.09 35.39 0.69
C THR A 315 6.72 35.56 0.03
N THR A 316 6.60 36.42 -0.99
CA THR A 316 5.33 36.66 -1.70
C THR A 316 4.91 35.45 -2.55
N PRO A 317 3.61 35.17 -2.72
CA PRO A 317 3.15 34.08 -3.58
C PRO A 317 3.73 34.19 -5.01
N PRO A 318 4.16 33.08 -5.62
CA PRO A 318 4.73 33.12 -6.96
C PRO A 318 3.66 33.56 -7.98
N VAL A 319 4.00 34.53 -8.82
CA VAL A 319 3.29 34.78 -10.07
C VAL A 319 3.48 33.55 -10.96
N LEU A 320 2.37 33.02 -11.49
CA LEU A 320 2.33 31.82 -12.33
C LEU A 320 2.01 32.18 -13.78
N THR A 321 2.68 31.51 -14.71
CA THR A 321 2.40 31.55 -16.16
C THR A 321 1.32 30.55 -16.56
N ASP A 322 1.28 29.41 -15.88
CA ASP A 322 0.51 28.23 -16.28
C ASP A 322 -0.70 28.00 -15.36
N THR A 323 -1.83 27.59 -15.94
CA THR A 323 -3.01 27.22 -15.16
C THR A 323 -2.81 25.85 -14.51
N LEU A 324 -2.76 25.82 -13.18
CA LEU A 324 -2.76 24.58 -12.40
C LEU A 324 -4.19 24.05 -12.22
N GLY A 325 -4.33 22.79 -11.84
CA GLY A 325 -5.64 22.16 -11.67
C GLY A 325 -5.68 20.90 -10.81
N TYR A 326 -6.91 20.53 -10.44
CA TYR A 326 -7.18 19.48 -9.45
C TYR A 326 -6.70 18.08 -9.86
N HIS A 327 -6.50 17.84 -11.15
CA HIS A 327 -6.03 16.55 -11.68
C HIS A 327 -4.55 16.55 -12.09
N ASP A 328 -3.82 17.66 -11.91
CA ASP A 328 -2.39 17.69 -12.16
C ASP A 328 -1.64 16.75 -11.21
N ARG A 329 -0.56 16.15 -11.73
CA ARG A 329 0.41 15.36 -10.98
C ARG A 329 1.06 16.26 -9.92
N LEU A 330 1.20 15.73 -8.70
CA LEU A 330 1.71 16.45 -7.54
C LEU A 330 3.07 15.88 -7.08
N MET A 331 3.12 14.56 -6.91
CA MET A 331 4.28 13.87 -6.37
C MET A 331 4.32 12.42 -6.86
N TYR A 332 5.50 11.81 -6.83
CA TYR A 332 5.65 10.37 -6.96
C TYR A 332 6.05 9.78 -5.61
N ILE A 333 5.34 8.73 -5.17
CA ILE A 333 5.66 7.99 -3.95
C ILE A 333 6.14 6.60 -4.35
N TYR A 334 7.32 6.20 -3.88
CA TYR A 334 7.88 4.91 -4.23
C TYR A 334 7.29 3.77 -3.41
N THR A 335 6.99 2.67 -4.08
CA THR A 335 6.57 1.40 -3.47
C THR A 335 7.64 0.33 -3.66
N SER A 336 7.71 -0.64 -2.75
CA SER A 336 8.63 -1.78 -2.85
C SER A 336 8.27 -2.65 -4.06
N GLY A 337 9.14 -2.70 -5.06
CA GLY A 337 8.93 -3.56 -6.21
C GLY A 337 9.10 -5.04 -5.87
N THR A 338 8.31 -5.89 -6.52
CA THR A 338 8.44 -7.36 -6.46
C THR A 338 9.83 -7.86 -6.90
N THR A 339 10.45 -7.11 -7.82
CA THR A 339 11.82 -7.22 -8.34
C THR A 339 12.90 -6.61 -7.42
N GLY A 340 12.53 -6.14 -6.22
CA GLY A 340 13.43 -5.47 -5.26
C GLY A 340 13.59 -3.96 -5.48
N LEU A 341 13.59 -3.50 -6.74
CA LEU A 341 13.77 -2.07 -7.05
C LEU A 341 12.51 -1.21 -6.77
N PRO A 342 12.65 0.05 -6.30
CA PRO A 342 11.50 0.92 -5.99
C PRO A 342 10.71 1.36 -7.22
N LYS A 343 9.36 1.35 -7.15
CA LYS A 343 8.46 1.73 -8.25
C LYS A 343 7.72 3.03 -7.93
N ALA A 344 7.86 4.05 -8.77
CA ALA A 344 7.26 5.37 -8.58
C ALA A 344 5.74 5.35 -8.89
N ALA A 345 4.88 5.43 -7.87
CA ALA A 345 3.43 5.53 -8.01
C ALA A 345 2.98 6.99 -8.20
N VAL A 346 2.05 7.25 -9.13
CA VAL A 346 1.64 8.61 -9.51
C VAL A 346 0.54 9.15 -8.58
N ILE A 347 0.84 10.24 -7.87
CA ILE A 347 -0.11 10.94 -7.01
C ILE A 347 -0.47 12.31 -7.61
N THR A 348 -1.75 12.54 -7.84
CA THR A 348 -2.31 13.84 -8.24
C THR A 348 -2.82 14.64 -7.05
N ASN A 349 -3.03 15.94 -7.26
CA ASN A 349 -3.72 16.82 -6.31
C ASN A 349 -5.05 16.19 -5.81
N SER A 350 -5.89 15.70 -6.72
CA SER A 350 -7.16 15.04 -6.37
C SER A 350 -7.00 13.78 -5.52
N ARG A 351 -5.96 12.97 -5.78
CA ARG A 351 -5.67 11.76 -5.01
C ARG A 351 -5.18 12.09 -3.60
N PHE A 352 -4.27 13.06 -3.47
CA PHE A 352 -3.78 13.55 -2.17
C PHE A 352 -4.95 14.06 -1.32
N VAL A 353 -5.75 14.99 -1.87
CA VAL A 353 -6.93 15.57 -1.20
C VAL A 353 -7.94 14.51 -0.78
N PHE A 354 -8.23 13.52 -1.64
CA PHE A 354 -9.17 12.43 -1.32
C PHE A 354 -8.68 11.57 -0.15
N VAL A 355 -7.40 11.21 -0.11
CA VAL A 355 -6.82 10.41 0.97
C VAL A 355 -6.78 11.20 2.29
N SER A 356 -6.28 12.44 2.27
CA SER A 356 -6.17 13.29 3.47
C SER A 356 -7.54 13.62 4.07
N ALA A 357 -8.50 14.08 3.26
CA ALA A 357 -9.85 14.38 3.73
C ALA A 357 -10.64 13.11 4.09
N GLY A 358 -10.35 11.99 3.42
CA GLY A 358 -10.99 10.70 3.65
C GLY A 358 -10.70 10.16 5.05
N ILE A 359 -9.43 9.98 5.40
CA ILE A 359 -9.04 9.45 6.72
C ILE A 359 -9.53 10.38 7.85
N GLY A 360 -9.37 11.71 7.66
CA GLY A 360 -9.82 12.71 8.62
C GLY A 360 -11.33 12.67 8.86
N ARG A 361 -12.14 12.65 7.81
CA ARG A 361 -13.61 12.67 7.93
C ARG A 361 -14.19 11.33 8.41
N VAL A 362 -13.61 10.20 8.00
CA VAL A 362 -14.10 8.86 8.37
C VAL A 362 -13.76 8.51 9.82
N LEU A 363 -12.59 8.93 10.31
CA LEU A 363 -12.21 8.75 11.72
C LEU A 363 -12.64 9.91 12.64
N GLY A 364 -13.22 10.98 12.11
CA GLY A 364 -13.75 12.10 12.91
C GLY A 364 -12.64 12.95 13.53
N PHE A 365 -11.68 13.37 12.71
CA PHE A 365 -10.66 14.36 13.06
C PHE A 365 -11.31 15.74 13.26
N ARG A 366 -10.78 16.48 14.24
CA ARG A 366 -11.23 17.81 14.65
C ARG A 366 -10.15 18.82 14.26
N SER A 367 -10.56 20.06 13.97
CA SER A 367 -9.60 21.16 13.79
C SER A 367 -8.75 21.38 15.05
N SER A 368 -9.27 21.09 16.23
CA SER A 368 -8.55 21.18 17.51
C SER A 368 -7.54 20.04 17.78
N ASP A 369 -7.42 19.04 16.90
CA ASP A 369 -6.52 17.92 17.13
C ASP A 369 -5.06 18.29 16.86
N ARG A 370 -4.17 17.75 17.71
CA ARG A 370 -2.72 17.66 17.49
C ARG A 370 -2.40 16.21 17.11
N VAL A 371 -1.91 16.01 15.87
CA VAL A 371 -1.70 14.70 15.25
C VAL A 371 -0.21 14.34 15.29
N TYR A 372 0.17 13.36 16.10
CA TYR A 372 1.55 12.85 16.17
C TYR A 372 1.86 11.91 15.01
N THR A 373 2.95 12.18 14.28
CA THR A 373 3.50 11.25 13.27
C THR A 373 5.02 11.11 13.39
N PRO A 374 5.51 9.90 13.72
CA PRO A 374 6.91 9.51 13.59
C PRO A 374 7.18 8.75 12.27
N LEU A 375 6.21 8.68 11.36
CA LEU A 375 6.31 7.90 10.13
C LEU A 375 7.10 8.66 9.05
N PRO A 376 7.81 7.98 8.13
CA PRO A 376 8.55 8.66 7.07
C PRO A 376 7.65 9.49 6.16
N LEU A 377 7.97 10.78 6.00
CA LEU A 377 7.17 11.73 5.21
C LEU A 377 7.22 11.46 3.70
N TYR A 378 8.20 10.69 3.21
CA TYR A 378 8.24 10.23 1.82
C TYR A 378 7.22 9.10 1.52
N HIS A 379 6.52 8.57 2.53
CA HIS A 379 5.45 7.59 2.35
C HIS A 379 4.05 8.19 2.56
N THR A 380 3.06 7.61 1.87
CA THR A 380 1.63 8.02 1.91
C THR A 380 1.07 8.16 3.32
N ALA A 381 1.50 7.32 4.27
CA ALA A 381 1.03 7.40 5.65
C ALA A 381 1.47 8.69 6.37
N GLY A 382 2.77 9.02 6.37
CA GLY A 382 3.27 10.27 6.95
C GLY A 382 2.92 11.49 6.11
N GLY A 383 3.35 11.49 4.85
CA GLY A 383 3.29 12.66 3.96
C GLY A 383 1.89 13.04 3.46
N ALA A 384 1.00 12.07 3.22
CA ALA A 384 -0.35 12.34 2.70
C ALA A 384 -1.45 12.21 3.76
N MET A 385 -1.43 11.17 4.61
CA MET A 385 -2.49 10.98 5.61
C MET A 385 -2.30 11.87 6.84
N ALA A 386 -1.10 11.95 7.43
CA ALA A 386 -0.86 12.79 8.61
C ALA A 386 -0.61 14.27 8.25
N VAL A 387 0.42 14.59 7.47
CA VAL A 387 0.72 15.98 7.05
C VAL A 387 -0.45 16.60 6.27
N GLY A 388 -1.21 15.80 5.52
CA GLY A 388 -2.43 16.25 4.87
C GLY A 388 -3.53 16.75 5.82
N GLN A 389 -3.52 16.42 7.12
CA GLN A 389 -4.43 17.03 8.09
C GLN A 389 -4.09 18.50 8.36
N ALA A 390 -2.81 18.88 8.35
CA ALA A 390 -2.42 20.28 8.40
C ALA A 390 -2.80 21.00 7.11
N LEU A 391 -2.39 20.44 5.96
CA LEU A 391 -2.56 21.12 4.67
C LEU A 391 -4.04 21.24 4.23
N ILE A 392 -4.83 20.17 4.36
CA ILE A 392 -6.21 20.10 3.85
C ILE A 392 -7.26 20.43 4.91
N ALA A 393 -7.08 19.97 6.16
CA ALA A 393 -8.04 20.17 7.24
C ALA A 393 -7.69 21.33 8.21
N GLY A 394 -6.47 21.88 8.14
CA GLY A 394 -6.03 22.97 9.01
C GLY A 394 -5.75 22.56 10.45
N SER A 395 -5.51 21.28 10.75
CA SER A 395 -5.11 20.78 12.09
C SER A 395 -3.61 20.98 12.35
N CYS A 396 -3.15 20.75 13.58
CA CYS A 396 -1.72 20.78 13.90
C CYS A 396 -1.12 19.37 13.78
N VAL A 397 0.05 19.24 13.15
CA VAL A 397 0.76 17.95 12.99
C VAL A 397 2.12 18.00 13.69
N VAL A 398 2.35 17.11 14.65
CA VAL A 398 3.62 16.97 15.37
C VAL A 398 4.47 15.96 14.61
N ILE A 399 5.59 16.42 14.05
CA ILE A 399 6.50 15.62 13.23
C ILE A 399 7.67 15.16 14.12
N ARG A 400 7.97 13.85 14.13
CA ARG A 400 9.21 13.32 14.74
C ARG A 400 10.22 12.94 13.65
N ARG A 401 11.49 13.28 13.87
CA ARG A 401 12.61 13.06 12.93
C ARG A 401 12.81 11.57 12.57
N ARG A 402 12.71 10.70 13.57
CA ARG A 402 12.72 9.22 13.48
C ARG A 402 11.77 8.64 14.53
N PHE A 403 11.34 7.39 14.38
CA PHE A 403 10.59 6.68 15.41
C PHE A 403 11.49 6.25 16.58
N SER A 404 10.95 6.34 17.80
CA SER A 404 11.50 5.71 19.00
C SER A 404 10.33 5.16 19.82
N ALA A 405 10.40 3.87 20.19
CA ALA A 405 9.37 3.23 20.99
C ALA A 405 9.33 3.80 22.42
N SER A 406 10.49 3.99 23.04
CA SER A 406 10.63 4.45 24.43
C SER A 406 10.40 5.95 24.63
N ALA A 407 10.24 6.72 23.54
CA ALA A 407 9.83 8.12 23.58
C ALA A 407 8.38 8.33 23.10
N TYR A 408 7.71 7.33 22.51
CA TYR A 408 6.44 7.51 21.80
C TYR A 408 5.36 8.18 22.65
N PHE A 409 5.12 7.68 23.87
CA PHE A 409 4.11 8.27 24.76
C PHE A 409 4.60 9.50 25.52
N THR A 410 5.89 9.58 25.87
CA THR A 410 6.51 10.78 26.44
C THR A 410 6.41 11.99 25.48
N ASP A 411 6.66 11.79 24.18
CA ASP A 411 6.47 12.81 23.12
C ASP A 411 4.97 13.17 22.97
N VAL A 412 4.07 12.19 22.95
CA VAL A 412 2.61 12.42 22.93
C VAL A 412 2.13 13.28 24.11
N CYS A 413 2.67 13.05 25.32
CA CYS A 413 2.43 13.88 26.50
C CYS A 413 3.03 15.28 26.34
N LYS A 414 4.32 15.40 25.99
CA LYS A 414 5.05 16.67 25.82
C LYS A 414 4.32 17.61 24.86
N TYR A 415 3.96 17.13 23.67
CA TYR A 415 3.35 17.96 22.63
C TYR A 415 1.81 18.04 22.73
N LYS A 416 1.22 17.40 23.75
CA LYS A 416 -0.23 17.40 24.07
C LYS A 416 -1.07 16.84 22.91
N CYS A 417 -0.62 15.73 22.33
CA CYS A 417 -1.24 15.09 21.18
C CYS A 417 -2.59 14.45 21.55
N THR A 418 -3.58 14.59 20.66
CA THR A 418 -4.91 13.98 20.80
C THR A 418 -5.13 12.84 19.83
N VAL A 419 -4.36 12.80 18.74
CA VAL A 419 -4.33 11.72 17.75
C VAL A 419 -2.88 11.31 17.53
N ALA A 420 -2.60 10.01 17.42
CA ALA A 420 -1.26 9.51 17.10
C ALA A 420 -1.28 8.45 16.00
N GLN A 421 -0.21 8.39 15.20
CA GLN A 421 -0.10 7.51 14.05
C GLN A 421 0.81 6.31 14.31
N TYR A 422 0.36 5.11 13.91
CA TYR A 422 1.10 3.84 14.06
C TYR A 422 1.26 3.06 12.75
N ILE A 423 2.20 2.11 12.77
CA ILE A 423 2.27 0.92 11.90
C ILE A 423 2.34 -0.29 12.84
N GLY A 424 1.77 -1.43 12.45
CA GLY A 424 1.64 -2.63 13.30
C GLY A 424 2.86 -3.03 14.12
N GLU A 425 4.06 -3.02 13.53
CA GLU A 425 5.31 -3.36 14.24
C GLU A 425 5.71 -2.32 15.28
N MET A 426 5.39 -1.03 15.09
CA MET A 426 5.59 -0.03 16.14
C MET A 426 4.78 -0.37 17.38
N CYS A 427 3.55 -0.87 17.25
CA CYS A 427 2.74 -1.28 18.40
C CYS A 427 3.38 -2.44 19.18
N ARG A 428 4.07 -3.38 18.52
CA ARG A 428 4.87 -4.42 19.18
C ARG A 428 6.09 -3.83 19.88
N TYR A 429 6.88 -2.98 19.20
CA TYR A 429 8.04 -2.34 19.83
C TYR A 429 7.66 -1.48 21.04
N ILE A 430 6.52 -0.78 20.98
CA ILE A 430 5.98 0.03 22.08
C ILE A 430 5.49 -0.84 23.24
N LEU A 431 4.87 -2.00 22.97
CA LEU A 431 4.52 -2.99 24.01
C LEU A 431 5.75 -3.59 24.70
N ALA A 432 6.86 -3.77 23.97
CA ALA A 432 8.11 -4.31 24.52
C ALA A 432 8.86 -3.31 25.45
N VAL A 433 8.52 -2.02 25.43
CA VAL A 433 9.07 -1.03 26.39
C VAL A 433 8.48 -1.29 27.78
N PRO A 434 9.26 -1.27 28.88
CA PRO A 434 8.72 -1.36 30.23
C PRO A 434 7.64 -0.31 30.54
N PRO A 435 6.63 -0.62 31.38
CA PRO A 435 5.57 0.32 31.75
C PRO A 435 6.07 1.64 32.36
N ARG A 436 5.37 2.74 32.06
CA ARG A 436 5.65 4.10 32.58
C ARG A 436 4.36 4.87 32.86
N PRO A 437 4.38 5.94 33.69
CA PRO A 437 3.21 6.81 33.91
C PRO A 437 2.65 7.41 32.62
N GLU A 438 3.53 7.81 31.69
CA GLU A 438 3.10 8.41 30.42
C GLU A 438 2.31 7.45 29.51
N ASP A 439 2.32 6.14 29.79
CA ASP A 439 1.48 5.15 29.11
C ASP A 439 -0.02 5.48 29.28
N THR A 440 -0.42 6.19 30.35
CA THR A 440 -1.84 6.53 30.62
C THR A 440 -2.12 8.01 30.85
N ASP A 441 -1.13 8.84 31.19
CA ASP A 441 -1.33 10.28 31.47
C ASP A 441 -1.71 11.13 30.23
N HIS A 442 -1.62 10.54 29.04
CA HIS A 442 -1.84 11.23 27.78
C HIS A 442 -3.31 11.53 27.45
N LYS A 443 -3.54 12.50 26.55
CA LYS A 443 -4.88 12.94 26.12
C LYS A 443 -5.31 12.38 24.76
N LEU A 444 -4.82 11.20 24.39
CA LEU A 444 -5.20 10.53 23.14
C LEU A 444 -6.68 10.11 23.14
N ARG A 445 -7.42 10.51 22.10
CA ARG A 445 -8.79 10.06 21.82
C ARG A 445 -8.88 9.02 20.70
N LEU A 446 -7.79 8.84 19.96
CA LEU A 446 -7.71 8.02 18.75
C LEU A 446 -6.23 7.73 18.43
N VAL A 447 -5.93 6.49 18.06
CA VAL A 447 -4.75 6.16 17.25
C VAL A 447 -5.19 5.70 15.87
N PHE A 448 -4.41 5.95 14.83
CA PHE A 448 -4.74 5.51 13.45
C PHE A 448 -3.52 5.00 12.71
N GLY A 449 -3.69 4.03 11.82
CA GLY A 449 -2.56 3.29 11.27
C GLY A 449 -2.99 2.05 10.50
N ASN A 450 -2.01 1.21 10.19
CA ASN A 450 -2.24 -0.03 9.45
C ASN A 450 -1.34 -1.18 9.92
N GLY A 451 -1.87 -2.40 9.85
CA GLY A 451 -1.21 -3.65 10.21
C GLY A 451 -1.27 -4.03 11.68
N LEU A 452 -2.19 -3.49 12.50
CA LEU A 452 -2.25 -3.86 13.92
C LEU A 452 -2.68 -5.32 14.09
N ARG A 453 -1.73 -6.20 14.48
CA ARG A 453 -1.96 -7.64 14.67
C ARG A 453 -3.10 -7.88 15.69
N PRO A 454 -4.14 -8.66 15.37
CA PRO A 454 -5.29 -8.87 16.26
C PRO A 454 -4.93 -9.35 17.67
N GLN A 455 -3.85 -10.14 17.79
CA GLN A 455 -3.33 -10.71 19.02
C GLN A 455 -2.89 -9.61 20.01
N ILE A 456 -2.14 -8.60 19.55
CA ILE A 456 -1.60 -7.53 20.40
C ILE A 456 -2.58 -6.36 20.58
N TRP A 457 -3.58 -6.21 19.69
CA TRP A 457 -4.51 -5.09 19.67
C TRP A 457 -5.18 -4.84 21.03
N SER A 458 -5.72 -5.90 21.65
CA SER A 458 -6.45 -5.77 22.92
C SER A 458 -5.54 -5.34 24.06
N GLU A 459 -4.31 -5.84 24.11
CA GLU A 459 -3.31 -5.46 25.11
C GLU A 459 -2.84 -4.02 24.92
N PHE A 460 -2.51 -3.64 23.67
CA PHE A 460 -2.15 -2.27 23.29
C PHE A 460 -3.23 -1.27 23.71
N THR A 461 -4.51 -1.55 23.41
CA THR A 461 -5.60 -0.64 23.81
C THR A 461 -5.82 -0.55 25.31
N LYS A 462 -5.55 -1.61 26.07
CA LYS A 462 -5.74 -1.64 27.53
C LYS A 462 -4.59 -0.96 28.26
N ARG A 463 -3.34 -1.34 27.97
CA ARG A 463 -2.14 -0.80 28.62
C ARG A 463 -2.06 0.72 28.45
N PHE A 464 -2.29 1.20 27.22
CA PHE A 464 -2.15 2.60 26.88
C PHE A 464 -3.48 3.38 26.92
N ASN A 465 -4.53 2.84 27.57
CA ASN A 465 -5.84 3.49 27.74
C ASN A 465 -6.40 4.16 26.46
N ILE A 466 -6.32 3.47 25.31
CA ILE A 466 -6.62 4.05 23.99
C ILE A 466 -8.12 3.87 23.68
N PRO A 467 -8.95 4.94 23.60
CA PRO A 467 -10.39 4.79 23.46
C PRO A 467 -10.85 4.28 22.08
N ARG A 468 -10.02 4.48 21.04
CA ARG A 468 -10.35 4.10 19.66
C ARG A 468 -9.11 3.86 18.81
N VAL A 469 -9.14 2.78 18.03
CA VAL A 469 -8.17 2.48 16.97
C VAL A 469 -8.86 2.67 15.61
N GLY A 470 -8.22 3.44 14.74
CA GLY A 470 -8.61 3.70 13.37
C GLY A 470 -7.70 2.97 12.39
N GLU A 471 -7.83 1.65 12.33
CA GLU A 471 -7.14 0.80 11.36
C GLU A 471 -7.65 1.09 9.94
N PHE A 472 -6.74 1.24 8.97
CA PHE A 472 -7.06 1.42 7.56
C PHE A 472 -6.28 0.45 6.66
N TYR A 473 -6.81 0.18 5.47
CA TYR A 473 -6.15 -0.65 4.47
C TYR A 473 -6.36 -0.11 3.04
N GLY A 474 -5.29 -0.18 2.24
CA GLY A 474 -5.23 0.30 0.87
C GLY A 474 -3.80 0.38 0.34
N ALA A 475 -3.64 0.40 -0.98
CA ALA A 475 -2.34 0.47 -1.66
C ALA A 475 -2.02 1.90 -2.10
N THR A 476 -0.73 2.27 -2.14
CA THR A 476 -0.28 3.65 -2.48
C THR A 476 -0.64 4.05 -3.92
N GLU A 477 -0.69 3.08 -4.82
CA GLU A 477 -1.12 3.15 -6.22
C GLU A 477 -2.63 2.89 -6.41
N GLY A 478 -3.28 2.20 -5.46
CA GLY A 478 -4.61 1.60 -5.64
C GLY A 478 -5.79 2.58 -5.56
N ASN A 479 -6.90 2.26 -6.22
CA ASN A 479 -8.07 3.15 -6.34
C ASN A 479 -9.13 2.95 -5.24
N ALA A 480 -9.00 1.94 -4.36
CA ALA A 480 -9.90 1.73 -3.23
C ALA A 480 -9.14 1.61 -1.91
N ASN A 481 -9.76 2.15 -0.86
CA ASN A 481 -9.24 2.23 0.51
C ASN A 481 -10.41 1.97 1.47
N ILE A 482 -10.16 1.25 2.55
CA ILE A 482 -11.15 0.92 3.59
C ILE A 482 -10.63 1.33 4.97
N VAL A 483 -11.56 1.57 5.89
CA VAL A 483 -11.25 2.02 7.26
C VAL A 483 -12.19 1.33 8.25
N ASN A 484 -11.65 0.88 9.37
CA ASN A 484 -12.42 0.36 10.50
C ASN A 484 -13.08 1.51 11.28
N VAL A 485 -14.35 1.80 10.95
CA VAL A 485 -15.10 2.90 11.58
C VAL A 485 -15.58 2.59 13.00
N ASP A 486 -15.75 1.31 13.34
CA ASP A 486 -16.42 0.83 14.56
C ASP A 486 -15.46 0.31 15.65
N ASN A 487 -14.15 0.46 15.47
CA ASN A 487 -13.13 -0.04 16.42
C ASN A 487 -13.20 -1.58 16.62
N LYS A 488 -13.67 -2.31 15.59
CA LYS A 488 -13.81 -3.77 15.64
C LYS A 488 -12.43 -4.43 15.60
N VAL A 489 -11.97 -4.97 16.72
CA VAL A 489 -10.66 -5.62 16.87
C VAL A 489 -10.35 -6.56 15.69
N GLY A 490 -9.19 -6.37 15.07
CA GLY A 490 -8.67 -7.17 13.95
C GLY A 490 -9.30 -6.89 12.58
N ALA A 491 -10.38 -6.12 12.50
CA ALA A 491 -10.94 -5.71 11.21
C ALA A 491 -10.16 -4.54 10.62
N ILE A 492 -9.86 -4.60 9.32
CA ILE A 492 -9.19 -3.55 8.54
C ILE A 492 -10.17 -2.59 7.84
N GLY A 493 -11.46 -2.93 7.85
CA GLY A 493 -12.53 -2.17 7.22
C GLY A 493 -13.80 -3.00 7.08
N PHE A 494 -14.70 -2.59 6.18
CA PHE A 494 -15.92 -3.33 5.89
C PHE A 494 -16.46 -3.04 4.49
N VAL A 495 -17.37 -3.91 4.01
CA VAL A 495 -18.24 -3.72 2.84
C VAL A 495 -19.69 -3.65 3.33
N SER A 496 -20.48 -2.69 2.84
CA SER A 496 -21.91 -2.64 3.16
C SER A 496 -22.62 -3.87 2.62
N ARG A 497 -23.33 -4.60 3.50
CA ARG A 497 -24.23 -5.70 3.11
C ARG A 497 -25.63 -5.21 2.69
N ILE A 498 -25.94 -3.94 2.97
CA ILE A 498 -27.22 -3.30 2.64
C ILE A 498 -27.16 -2.62 1.26
N ILE A 499 -26.11 -1.83 0.98
CA ILE A 499 -25.97 -1.05 -0.26
C ILE A 499 -24.55 -1.19 -0.87
N PRO A 500 -24.11 -2.40 -1.26
CA PRO A 500 -22.76 -2.65 -1.79
C PRO A 500 -22.43 -1.85 -3.07
N SER A 501 -23.44 -1.40 -3.83
CA SER A 501 -23.25 -0.59 -5.04
C SER A 501 -22.69 0.82 -4.80
N VAL A 502 -22.79 1.35 -3.56
CA VAL A 502 -22.27 2.68 -3.22
C VAL A 502 -20.74 2.72 -3.31
N TYR A 503 -20.06 1.65 -2.88
CA TYR A 503 -18.61 1.53 -2.93
C TYR A 503 -18.23 0.15 -3.54
N PRO A 504 -17.97 0.09 -4.86
CA PRO A 504 -17.82 -1.17 -5.61
C PRO A 504 -16.44 -1.79 -5.40
N ILE A 505 -16.23 -2.28 -4.18
CA ILE A 505 -15.14 -3.16 -3.76
C ILE A 505 -15.67 -4.58 -3.56
N SER A 506 -14.81 -5.59 -3.70
CA SER A 506 -15.16 -6.99 -3.44
C SER A 506 -13.90 -7.80 -3.13
N ILE A 507 -14.11 -9.04 -2.68
CA ILE A 507 -13.07 -10.07 -2.65
C ILE A 507 -13.42 -11.08 -3.74
N ILE A 508 -12.46 -11.44 -4.59
CA ILE A 508 -12.60 -12.46 -5.62
C ILE A 508 -11.77 -13.69 -5.31
N ARG A 509 -12.26 -14.85 -5.72
CA ARG A 509 -11.54 -16.13 -5.62
C ARG A 509 -10.37 -16.12 -6.60
N VAL A 510 -9.22 -16.57 -6.13
CA VAL A 510 -8.02 -16.80 -6.94
C VAL A 510 -7.56 -18.25 -6.77
N ASP A 511 -6.81 -18.77 -7.74
CA ASP A 511 -6.10 -20.04 -7.57
C ASP A 511 -4.96 -19.86 -6.54
N PRO A 512 -4.82 -20.73 -5.52
CA PRO A 512 -3.77 -20.59 -4.50
C PRO A 512 -2.33 -20.73 -5.02
N ASN A 513 -2.13 -21.37 -6.18
CA ASN A 513 -0.83 -21.70 -6.74
C ASN A 513 -0.41 -20.70 -7.82
N THR A 514 -1.31 -20.33 -8.74
CA THR A 514 -1.01 -19.35 -9.80
C THR A 514 -1.32 -17.90 -9.39
N GLY A 515 -2.19 -17.70 -8.40
CA GLY A 515 -2.71 -16.38 -8.01
C GLY A 515 -3.73 -15.79 -9.00
N GLU A 516 -4.11 -16.51 -10.05
CA GLU A 516 -5.02 -15.99 -11.08
C GLU A 516 -6.50 -15.98 -10.64
N PRO A 517 -7.31 -14.98 -11.05
CA PRO A 517 -8.75 -14.95 -10.77
C PRO A 517 -9.51 -16.16 -11.31
N ILE A 518 -10.21 -16.88 -10.42
CA ILE A 518 -11.11 -17.97 -10.82
C ILE A 518 -12.37 -17.36 -11.45
N ARG A 519 -12.73 -17.85 -12.65
CA ARG A 519 -13.83 -17.32 -13.47
C ARG A 519 -15.01 -18.31 -13.58
N ASP A 520 -16.21 -17.79 -13.81
CA ASP A 520 -17.43 -18.56 -14.09
C ASP A 520 -17.50 -18.98 -15.57
N SER A 521 -18.56 -19.72 -15.94
CA SER A 521 -18.81 -20.19 -17.32
C SER A 521 -19.14 -19.06 -18.33
N LYS A 522 -19.11 -17.79 -17.91
CA LYS A 522 -19.22 -16.60 -18.77
C LYS A 522 -17.91 -15.81 -18.82
N GLY A 523 -16.84 -16.33 -18.20
CA GLY A 523 -15.55 -15.67 -18.09
C GLY A 523 -15.46 -14.63 -16.97
N LEU A 524 -16.47 -14.47 -16.09
CA LEU A 524 -16.49 -13.42 -15.08
C LEU A 524 -15.90 -13.89 -13.74
N CYS A 525 -15.19 -13.01 -13.01
CA CYS A 525 -14.55 -13.37 -11.75
C CYS A 525 -15.56 -13.80 -10.66
N ILE A 526 -15.29 -14.91 -9.96
CA ILE A 526 -16.14 -15.41 -8.89
C ILE A 526 -15.87 -14.64 -7.58
N VAL A 527 -16.90 -14.02 -7.03
CA VAL A 527 -16.85 -13.29 -5.74
C VAL A 527 -16.89 -14.27 -4.56
N CYS A 528 -16.05 -14.04 -3.54
CA CYS A 528 -16.01 -14.85 -2.32
C CYS A 528 -17.26 -14.66 -1.44
N LYS A 529 -17.74 -15.74 -0.83
CA LYS A 529 -18.76 -15.72 0.23
C LYS A 529 -18.15 -15.27 1.58
N PRO A 530 -18.97 -14.97 2.60
CA PRO A 530 -18.46 -14.84 3.97
C PRO A 530 -17.68 -16.10 4.39
N GLY A 531 -16.52 -15.92 5.04
CA GLY A 531 -15.60 -16.98 5.42
C GLY A 531 -14.75 -17.58 4.29
N GLU A 532 -14.95 -17.21 3.03
CA GLU A 532 -14.07 -17.62 1.93
C GLU A 532 -12.92 -16.60 1.75
N PRO A 533 -11.65 -17.01 1.79
CA PRO A 533 -10.51 -16.14 1.53
C PRO A 533 -10.40 -15.79 0.03
N GLY A 534 -9.78 -14.66 -0.29
CA GLY A 534 -9.49 -14.26 -1.67
C GLY A 534 -8.78 -12.92 -1.78
N VAL A 535 -8.64 -12.40 -3.00
CA VAL A 535 -7.92 -11.14 -3.29
C VAL A 535 -8.89 -9.95 -3.36
N PHE A 536 -8.49 -8.83 -2.77
CA PHE A 536 -9.29 -7.61 -2.73
C PHE A 536 -9.19 -6.79 -4.03
N ILE A 537 -10.33 -6.28 -4.50
CA ILE A 537 -10.42 -5.53 -5.76
C ILE A 537 -11.21 -4.22 -5.63
N GLY A 538 -10.76 -3.20 -6.36
CA GLY A 538 -11.47 -1.92 -6.51
C GLY A 538 -11.83 -1.66 -7.97
N LYS A 539 -13.13 -1.58 -8.31
CA LYS A 539 -13.57 -1.36 -9.69
C LYS A 539 -13.05 -0.03 -10.25
N ILE A 540 -12.33 -0.08 -11.37
CA ILE A 540 -11.76 1.11 -12.02
C ILE A 540 -12.89 1.86 -12.71
N GLN A 541 -12.91 3.19 -12.52
CA GLN A 541 -13.83 4.09 -13.22
C GLN A 541 -13.01 5.31 -13.70
N PRO A 542 -12.46 5.31 -14.93
CA PRO A 542 -11.55 6.37 -15.39
C PRO A 542 -12.16 7.77 -15.30
N ASN A 543 -13.44 7.89 -15.66
CA ASN A 543 -14.20 9.15 -15.64
C ASN A 543 -14.58 9.62 -14.21
N ASN A 544 -14.11 8.94 -13.15
CA ASN A 544 -14.32 9.33 -11.76
C ASN A 544 -12.95 9.47 -11.05
N PRO A 545 -12.47 10.71 -10.79
CA PRO A 545 -11.17 10.94 -10.15
C PRO A 545 -10.97 10.29 -8.77
N THR A 546 -12.05 9.88 -8.08
CA THR A 546 -11.97 9.14 -6.81
C THR A 546 -11.79 7.63 -6.98
N ARG A 547 -11.81 7.11 -8.22
CA ARG A 547 -11.77 5.68 -8.58
C ARG A 547 -10.95 5.37 -9.83
N ALA A 548 -10.36 6.39 -10.46
CA ALA A 548 -9.38 6.23 -11.52
C ALA A 548 -8.10 5.56 -10.96
N PHE A 549 -7.55 4.63 -11.72
CA PHE A 549 -6.24 4.04 -11.45
C PHE A 549 -5.21 4.74 -12.33
N LEU A 550 -4.25 5.43 -11.71
CA LEU A 550 -3.18 6.17 -12.40
C LEU A 550 -1.88 5.36 -12.53
N GLY A 551 -1.76 4.26 -11.79
CA GLY A 551 -0.60 3.37 -11.84
C GLY A 551 0.71 3.99 -11.39
N TYR A 552 1.77 3.46 -11.97
CA TYR A 552 3.15 3.88 -11.81
C TYR A 552 3.60 4.72 -13.02
N VAL A 553 4.76 5.35 -12.91
CA VAL A 553 5.43 6.04 -14.03
C VAL A 553 5.79 5.06 -15.16
N ASP A 554 5.96 3.75 -14.85
CA ASP A 554 6.01 2.68 -15.83
C ASP A 554 4.61 2.06 -16.07
N GLU A 555 4.11 2.20 -17.28
CA GLU A 555 2.83 1.64 -17.72
C GLU A 555 2.85 0.10 -17.73
N LYS A 556 3.99 -0.55 -18.00
CA LYS A 556 4.12 -2.02 -18.02
C LYS A 556 3.91 -2.62 -16.63
N GLU A 557 4.35 -1.93 -15.58
CA GLU A 557 4.11 -2.32 -14.19
C GLU A 557 2.68 -2.00 -13.74
N SER A 558 2.02 -1.06 -14.41
CA SER A 558 0.63 -0.68 -14.15
C SER A 558 -0.35 -1.69 -14.75
N LEU A 559 -0.12 -2.14 -15.99
CA LEU A 559 -0.96 -3.13 -16.68
C LEU A 559 -1.05 -4.46 -15.91
N LYS A 560 0.06 -4.91 -15.30
CA LYS A 560 0.11 -6.11 -14.45
C LYS A 560 -0.81 -6.07 -13.22
N LYS A 561 -1.40 -4.92 -12.89
CA LYS A 561 -2.32 -4.73 -11.76
C LYS A 561 -3.81 -4.67 -12.16
N ILE A 562 -4.12 -4.74 -13.45
CA ILE A 562 -5.49 -4.59 -13.95
C ILE A 562 -6.05 -5.97 -14.29
N VAL A 563 -7.20 -6.31 -13.71
CA VAL A 563 -8.01 -7.45 -14.14
C VAL A 563 -9.19 -6.96 -14.98
N HIS A 564 -9.46 -7.66 -16.08
CA HIS A 564 -10.58 -7.41 -16.99
C HIS A 564 -11.68 -8.46 -16.81
N ASP A 565 -12.91 -8.09 -17.22
CA ASP A 565 -14.11 -8.93 -17.22
C ASP A 565 -14.42 -9.48 -15.82
N VAL A 566 -14.65 -8.56 -14.88
CA VAL A 566 -14.68 -8.86 -13.44
C VAL A 566 -16.10 -9.13 -12.98
N PHE A 567 -17.01 -8.18 -13.19
CA PHE A 567 -18.43 -8.32 -12.86
C PHE A 567 -19.32 -8.29 -14.11
N GLN A 568 -18.83 -7.68 -15.19
CA GLN A 568 -19.51 -7.53 -16.48
C GLN A 568 -18.44 -7.48 -17.59
N MET A 569 -18.75 -8.04 -18.76
CA MET A 569 -17.83 -8.00 -19.90
C MET A 569 -17.47 -6.55 -20.26
N GLY A 570 -16.19 -6.27 -20.49
CA GLY A 570 -15.64 -4.94 -20.73
C GLY A 570 -15.43 -4.09 -19.48
N ASP A 571 -15.69 -4.59 -18.26
CA ASP A 571 -15.31 -3.91 -17.02
C ASP A 571 -13.91 -4.29 -16.52
N SER A 572 -13.31 -3.41 -15.72
CA SER A 572 -11.98 -3.64 -15.15
C SER A 572 -11.91 -3.24 -13.68
N ALA A 573 -11.06 -3.93 -12.93
CA ALA A 573 -10.76 -3.62 -11.54
C ALA A 573 -9.24 -3.58 -11.32
N PHE A 574 -8.83 -2.77 -10.35
CA PHE A 574 -7.48 -2.80 -9.84
C PHE A 574 -7.39 -3.94 -8.82
N LEU A 575 -6.46 -4.87 -9.06
CA LEU A 575 -6.06 -5.89 -8.11
C LEU A 575 -5.26 -5.21 -7.00
N ILE A 576 -5.84 -5.12 -5.79
CA ILE A 576 -5.15 -4.51 -4.64
C ILE A 576 -4.09 -5.50 -4.16
N HIS A 577 -2.89 -5.29 -4.71
CA HIS A 577 -1.78 -6.22 -4.79
C HIS A 577 -2.15 -7.55 -5.50
N LEU A 578 -1.77 -7.65 -6.78
CA LEU A 578 -1.31 -8.91 -7.37
C LEU A 578 -0.02 -8.70 -8.17
N ASN A 579 0.92 -9.64 -8.02
CA ASN A 579 2.16 -9.87 -8.79
C ASN A 579 3.03 -10.74 -7.87
N VAL A 580 2.81 -12.06 -7.89
CA VAL A 580 3.44 -13.06 -6.99
C VAL A 580 3.09 -12.92 -5.49
N THR A 581 2.96 -11.71 -4.95
CA THR A 581 2.56 -11.44 -3.56
C THR A 581 1.33 -10.54 -3.49
N GLY A 582 0.14 -11.14 -3.40
CA GLY A 582 -1.13 -10.43 -3.22
C GLY A 582 -1.64 -10.49 -1.78
N ASP A 583 -2.40 -9.50 -1.35
CA ASP A 583 -2.95 -9.47 0.01
C ASP A 583 -4.25 -10.29 0.07
N ILE A 584 -4.25 -11.37 0.86
CA ILE A 584 -5.39 -12.27 1.04
C ILE A 584 -6.28 -11.74 2.16
N LEU A 585 -7.53 -11.43 1.82
CA LEU A 585 -8.56 -10.98 2.75
C LEU A 585 -9.66 -12.03 2.90
N GLU A 586 -10.36 -11.94 4.03
CA GLU A 586 -11.61 -12.65 4.30
C GLU A 586 -12.70 -11.64 4.69
N SER A 587 -13.98 -11.98 4.46
CA SER A 587 -15.11 -11.17 4.94
C SER A 587 -16.03 -11.96 5.88
N ASP A 588 -16.53 -11.34 6.95
CA ASP A 588 -17.55 -11.96 7.81
C ASP A 588 -18.98 -11.69 7.32
N GLU A 589 -19.98 -12.28 7.98
CA GLU A 589 -21.39 -12.14 7.59
C GLU A 589 -21.90 -10.69 7.70
N LEU A 590 -21.35 -9.90 8.64
CA LEU A 590 -21.63 -8.48 8.83
C LEU A 590 -20.87 -7.59 7.83
N GLY A 591 -20.01 -8.19 7.00
CA GLY A 591 -19.22 -7.51 5.99
C GLY A 591 -17.95 -6.85 6.50
N TYR A 592 -17.51 -7.09 7.74
CA TYR A 592 -16.16 -6.69 8.14
C TYR A 592 -15.13 -7.45 7.32
N LEU A 593 -14.03 -6.77 7.00
CA LEU A 593 -12.90 -7.33 6.27
C LEU A 593 -11.73 -7.55 7.22
N TYR A 594 -11.09 -8.70 7.09
CA TYR A 594 -9.94 -9.11 7.92
C TYR A 594 -8.78 -9.45 6.99
N PHE A 595 -7.59 -8.94 7.31
CA PHE A 595 -6.34 -9.39 6.68
C PHE A 595 -6.01 -10.80 7.18
N LYS A 596 -5.60 -11.70 6.29
CA LYS A 596 -5.18 -13.06 6.65
C LYS A 596 -3.69 -13.24 6.43
N ASP A 597 -3.23 -13.17 5.18
CA ASP A 597 -1.80 -13.27 4.85
C ASP A 597 -1.50 -12.66 3.48
N ARG A 598 -0.26 -12.80 3.00
CA ARG A 598 0.09 -12.53 1.59
C ARG A 598 0.29 -13.84 0.84
N THR A 599 -0.12 -13.88 -0.43
CA THR A 599 0.31 -14.92 -1.37
C THR A 599 1.83 -15.01 -1.36
N GLY A 600 2.40 -16.20 -1.22
CA GLY A 600 3.86 -16.40 -1.12
C GLY A 600 4.48 -16.14 0.25
N ASP A 601 3.77 -15.46 1.18
CA ASP A 601 4.10 -15.47 2.63
C ASP A 601 3.41 -16.67 3.33
N THR A 602 2.91 -17.65 2.58
CA THR A 602 2.45 -18.96 3.08
C THR A 602 3.43 -20.07 2.69
N PHE A 603 3.47 -21.16 3.47
CA PHE A 603 4.16 -22.39 3.09
C PHE A 603 3.25 -23.60 3.23
N ARG A 604 3.49 -24.65 2.44
CA ARG A 604 2.69 -25.88 2.47
C ARG A 604 3.51 -27.02 3.05
N TRP A 605 3.05 -27.63 4.14
CA TRP A 605 3.78 -28.71 4.84
C TRP A 605 2.89 -29.93 5.05
N LYS A 606 3.36 -31.11 4.62
CA LYS A 606 2.64 -32.39 4.74
C LYS A 606 1.18 -32.32 4.24
N GLY A 607 0.97 -31.56 3.16
CA GLY A 607 -0.33 -31.32 2.52
C GLY A 607 -1.09 -30.07 2.98
N GLU A 608 -0.82 -29.56 4.18
CA GLU A 608 -1.54 -28.42 4.80
C GLU A 608 -0.91 -27.07 4.47
N ASN A 609 -1.72 -26.03 4.33
CA ASN A 609 -1.26 -24.65 4.09
C ASN A 609 -1.10 -23.89 5.42
N VAL A 610 0.07 -23.28 5.63
CA VAL A 610 0.44 -22.55 6.85
C VAL A 610 0.70 -21.09 6.53
N SER A 611 0.12 -20.20 7.33
CA SER A 611 0.41 -18.77 7.30
C SER A 611 1.72 -18.48 8.04
N THR A 612 2.69 -17.82 7.40
CA THR A 612 3.86 -17.33 8.15
C THR A 612 3.47 -16.22 9.11
N SER A 613 2.55 -15.34 8.70
CA SER A 613 2.09 -14.20 9.50
C SER A 613 1.40 -14.61 10.81
N GLU A 614 0.63 -15.71 10.80
CA GLU A 614 0.01 -16.28 12.00
C GLU A 614 1.05 -16.92 12.93
N VAL A 615 1.93 -17.75 12.38
CA VAL A 615 2.98 -18.44 13.15
C VAL A 615 3.98 -17.43 13.74
N GLU A 616 4.32 -16.35 13.03
CA GLU A 616 5.08 -15.20 13.54
C GLU A 616 4.39 -14.53 14.73
N ALA A 617 3.07 -14.30 14.64
CA ALA A 617 2.34 -13.61 15.70
C ALA A 617 2.27 -14.45 16.98
N VAL A 618 2.15 -15.77 16.87
CA VAL A 618 2.17 -16.70 18.02
C VAL A 618 3.58 -16.79 18.61
N ILE A 619 4.61 -17.02 17.79
CA ILE A 619 5.98 -17.19 18.27
C ILE A 619 6.52 -15.89 18.88
N SER A 620 6.30 -14.74 18.25
CA SER A 620 6.74 -13.45 18.80
C SER A 620 6.13 -13.19 20.18
N ASN A 621 4.85 -13.50 20.38
CA ASN A 621 4.20 -13.41 21.70
C ASN A 621 4.85 -14.36 22.73
N VAL A 622 4.98 -15.65 22.37
CA VAL A 622 5.63 -16.67 23.23
C VAL A 622 7.09 -16.32 23.56
N ALA A 623 7.81 -15.69 22.63
CA ALA A 623 9.19 -15.24 22.77
C ALA A 623 9.30 -13.83 23.41
N ASN A 624 8.32 -13.41 24.21
CA ASN A 624 8.29 -12.12 24.91
C ASN A 624 8.46 -10.91 23.97
N TYR A 625 7.63 -10.87 22.93
CA TYR A 625 7.53 -9.83 21.88
C TYR A 625 8.78 -9.60 21.01
N ARG A 626 9.74 -10.54 21.00
CA ARG A 626 10.93 -10.50 20.15
C ARG A 626 10.60 -10.50 18.66
N ASP A 627 11.45 -9.81 17.90
CA ASP A 627 11.42 -9.78 16.44
C ASP A 627 11.54 -11.20 15.89
N THR A 628 10.51 -11.62 15.17
CA THR A 628 10.37 -12.99 14.66
C THR A 628 9.97 -12.94 13.19
N VAL A 629 10.66 -13.73 12.37
CA VAL A 629 10.32 -13.98 10.96
C VAL A 629 10.08 -15.47 10.78
N VAL A 630 9.01 -15.85 10.10
CA VAL A 630 8.75 -17.25 9.72
C VAL A 630 8.74 -17.36 8.20
N TYR A 631 9.31 -18.44 7.68
CA TYR A 631 9.35 -18.75 6.26
C TYR A 631 9.35 -20.27 6.04
N GLY A 632 8.91 -20.69 4.87
CA GLY A 632 9.03 -22.07 4.43
C GLY A 632 10.39 -22.34 3.78
N VAL A 633 11.09 -23.38 4.23
CA VAL A 633 12.35 -23.90 3.65
C VAL A 633 12.15 -25.27 3.01
N GLU A 634 12.88 -25.58 1.94
CA GLU A 634 12.75 -26.86 1.22
C GLU A 634 13.65 -27.93 1.84
N VAL A 635 13.08 -29.08 2.20
CA VAL A 635 13.82 -30.22 2.79
C VAL A 635 13.84 -31.34 1.74
N GLN A 636 15.04 -31.82 1.39
CA GLN A 636 15.18 -32.83 0.33
C GLN A 636 14.43 -34.12 0.69
N GLY A 637 13.70 -34.69 -0.28
CA GLY A 637 12.91 -35.91 -0.09
C GLY A 637 11.55 -35.74 0.59
N MET A 638 11.15 -34.52 0.95
CA MET A 638 9.84 -34.19 1.52
C MET A 638 8.98 -33.38 0.53
N GLU A 639 7.67 -33.62 0.51
CA GLU A 639 6.74 -32.79 -0.28
C GLU A 639 6.37 -31.50 0.48
N GLY A 640 6.69 -30.36 -0.14
CA GLY A 640 6.39 -29.02 0.38
C GLY A 640 7.59 -28.32 1.02
N ARG A 641 7.31 -27.42 1.96
CA ARG A 641 8.29 -26.59 2.67
C ARG A 641 8.07 -26.68 4.18
N ALA A 642 9.13 -26.99 4.92
CA ALA A 642 9.11 -27.03 6.38
C ALA A 642 9.07 -25.60 6.95
N GLY A 643 8.37 -25.42 8.07
CA GLY A 643 8.36 -24.14 8.79
C GLY A 643 9.69 -23.86 9.47
N MET A 644 10.24 -22.66 9.27
CA MET A 644 11.43 -22.17 9.96
C MET A 644 11.16 -20.80 10.59
N ALA A 645 11.61 -20.59 11.82
CA ALA A 645 11.44 -19.33 12.56
C ALA A 645 12.80 -18.72 12.94
N ALA A 646 13.10 -17.54 12.40
CA ALA A 646 14.24 -16.74 12.82
C ALA A 646 13.79 -15.74 13.91
N ILE A 647 14.44 -15.76 15.07
CA ILE A 647 14.08 -14.99 16.27
C ILE A 647 15.31 -14.18 16.71
N LEU A 648 15.15 -12.88 16.95
CA LEU A 648 16.21 -12.02 17.48
C LEU A 648 16.49 -12.34 18.97
N ASP A 649 17.73 -12.74 19.29
CA ASP A 649 18.19 -13.04 20.65
C ASP A 649 19.67 -12.65 20.85
N PRO A 650 20.00 -11.33 20.89
CA PRO A 650 21.37 -10.88 21.08
C PRO A 650 21.91 -11.23 22.48
N ASP A 651 21.03 -11.31 23.49
CA ASP A 651 21.36 -11.57 24.88
C ASP A 651 21.43 -13.08 25.23
N GLU A 652 21.34 -13.97 24.23
CA GLU A 652 21.34 -15.45 24.34
C GLU A 652 20.38 -16.01 25.42
N SER A 653 19.24 -15.36 25.62
CA SER A 653 18.32 -15.61 26.73
C SER A 653 17.02 -16.34 26.32
N LEU A 654 16.93 -16.82 25.07
CA LEU A 654 15.78 -17.57 24.58
C LEU A 654 15.68 -18.97 25.20
N ASN A 655 14.73 -19.17 26.13
CA ASN A 655 14.48 -20.49 26.71
C ASN A 655 13.75 -21.41 25.69
N LEU A 656 14.55 -22.15 24.91
CA LEU A 656 14.11 -23.05 23.86
C LEU A 656 13.12 -24.14 24.32
N ARG A 657 13.19 -24.58 25.59
CA ARG A 657 12.28 -25.58 26.16
C ARG A 657 10.89 -24.99 26.39
N SER A 658 10.83 -23.81 27.03
CA SER A 658 9.59 -23.05 27.23
C SER A 658 8.96 -22.64 25.90
N LEU A 659 9.79 -22.24 24.92
CA LEU A 659 9.39 -21.93 23.55
C LEU A 659 8.71 -23.14 22.88
N ALA A 660 9.36 -24.31 22.88
CA ALA A 660 8.83 -25.53 22.27
C ALA A 660 7.51 -25.98 22.93
N GLU A 661 7.43 -25.97 24.26
CA GLU A 661 6.20 -26.31 24.99
C GLU A 661 5.04 -25.35 24.70
N SER A 662 5.33 -24.06 24.57
CA SER A 662 4.31 -23.03 24.35
C SER A 662 3.85 -22.98 22.89
N ILE A 663 4.77 -23.13 21.93
CA ILE A 663 4.46 -23.40 20.52
C ILE A 663 3.58 -24.66 20.40
N ARG A 664 3.89 -25.73 21.13
CA ARG A 664 3.08 -26.96 21.17
C ARG A 664 1.67 -26.75 21.74
N LYS A 665 1.47 -25.81 22.67
CA LYS A 665 0.16 -25.44 23.23
C LYS A 665 -0.65 -24.54 22.28
N CYS A 666 0.01 -23.69 21.49
CA CYS A 666 -0.65 -22.66 20.68
C CYS A 666 -0.79 -23.00 19.17
N LEU A 667 0.02 -23.91 18.60
CA LEU A 667 0.00 -24.24 17.17
C LEU A 667 -0.25 -25.73 16.89
N PRO A 668 -1.00 -26.07 15.81
CA PRO A 668 -1.16 -27.45 15.34
C PRO A 668 0.16 -28.00 14.79
N SER A 669 0.33 -29.33 14.79
CA SER A 669 1.61 -30.00 14.49
C SER A 669 2.24 -29.59 13.16
N TYR A 670 1.45 -29.39 12.11
CA TYR A 670 1.93 -29.00 10.77
C TYR A 670 2.41 -27.54 10.69
N ALA A 671 1.99 -26.67 11.61
CA ALA A 671 2.32 -25.23 11.61
C ALA A 671 3.45 -24.86 12.57
N ARG A 672 3.98 -25.83 13.34
CA ARG A 672 5.12 -25.61 14.24
C ARG A 672 6.40 -25.50 13.41
N PRO A 673 7.30 -24.54 13.69
CA PRO A 673 8.61 -24.53 13.05
C PRO A 673 9.38 -25.79 13.42
N LEU A 674 9.88 -26.49 12.41
CA LEU A 674 10.84 -27.58 12.57
C LEU A 674 12.26 -27.06 12.74
N PHE A 675 12.52 -25.82 12.33
CA PHE A 675 13.81 -25.15 12.49
C PHE A 675 13.65 -23.79 13.20
N VAL A 676 14.60 -23.45 14.06
CA VAL A 676 14.69 -22.14 14.73
C VAL A 676 16.10 -21.58 14.53
N ARG A 677 16.22 -20.29 14.21
CA ARG A 677 17.48 -19.56 14.05
C ARG A 677 17.53 -18.40 15.04
N ALA A 678 18.47 -18.42 15.97
CA ALA A 678 18.67 -17.32 16.92
C ALA A 678 19.58 -16.26 16.28
N LEU A 679 18.95 -15.21 15.75
CA LEU A 679 19.62 -14.09 15.09
C LEU A 679 20.29 -13.17 16.12
N GLN A 680 21.53 -12.77 15.85
CA GLN A 680 22.23 -11.76 16.65
C GLN A 680 21.89 -10.32 16.22
N ARG A 681 21.50 -10.11 14.96
CA ARG A 681 21.03 -8.83 14.40
C ARG A 681 19.99 -9.11 13.31
N VAL A 682 19.15 -8.13 12.97
CA VAL A 682 18.26 -8.22 11.79
C VAL A 682 18.26 -6.90 11.03
N ASP A 683 18.42 -6.98 9.71
CA ASP A 683 18.25 -5.82 8.83
C ASP A 683 16.76 -5.50 8.64
N VAL A 684 16.40 -4.26 8.98
CA VAL A 684 15.05 -3.71 8.85
C VAL A 684 14.97 -2.73 7.70
N THR A 685 13.92 -2.87 6.88
CA THR A 685 13.56 -1.86 5.88
C THR A 685 13.22 -0.52 6.55
N GLY A 686 13.29 0.59 5.80
CA GLY A 686 12.88 1.94 6.25
C GLY A 686 11.39 2.12 6.62
N THR A 687 10.63 1.03 6.79
CA THR A 687 9.28 1.01 7.41
C THR A 687 9.24 0.10 8.64
N TYR A 688 10.40 -0.25 9.20
CA TYR A 688 10.56 -1.16 10.34
C TYR A 688 9.97 -2.56 10.09
N LYS A 689 10.15 -3.09 8.88
CA LYS A 689 9.80 -4.48 8.51
C LYS A 689 11.05 -5.31 8.23
N LEU A 690 11.09 -6.51 8.79
CA LEU A 690 12.17 -7.50 8.69
C LEU A 690 12.23 -8.11 7.27
N MET A 691 13.42 -8.42 6.76
CA MET A 691 13.61 -8.85 5.36
C MET A 691 13.51 -10.38 5.15
N LYS A 692 12.28 -10.89 4.94
CA LYS A 692 12.04 -12.34 4.78
C LYS A 692 12.82 -13.02 3.63
N LYS A 693 13.06 -12.32 2.52
CA LYS A 693 13.55 -12.92 1.25
C LYS A 693 15.00 -13.41 1.29
N GLU A 694 15.84 -12.87 2.17
CA GLU A 694 17.26 -13.25 2.25
C GLU A 694 17.42 -14.44 3.20
N LEU A 695 16.77 -14.36 4.38
CA LEU A 695 16.63 -15.50 5.30
C LEU A 695 16.06 -16.76 4.60
N GLN A 696 15.06 -16.60 3.74
CA GLN A 696 14.50 -17.74 2.98
C GLN A 696 15.46 -18.34 1.93
N LYS A 697 16.44 -17.58 1.42
CA LYS A 697 17.47 -18.10 0.52
C LYS A 697 18.57 -18.86 1.26
N GLU A 698 18.93 -18.40 2.44
CA GLU A 698 19.93 -19.04 3.31
C GLU A 698 19.41 -20.35 3.89
N GLY A 699 18.09 -20.46 4.10
CA GLY A 699 17.44 -21.70 4.50
C GLY A 699 17.86 -22.13 5.91
N PHE A 700 18.27 -23.39 6.06
CA PHE A 700 18.71 -24.01 7.32
C PHE A 700 20.10 -24.65 7.22
N ASP A 701 20.93 -24.19 6.28
CA ASP A 701 22.28 -24.74 6.06
C ASP A 701 23.31 -24.17 7.06
N PRO A 702 23.90 -25.01 7.95
CA PRO A 702 24.87 -24.55 8.95
C PRO A 702 26.23 -24.14 8.35
N THR A 703 26.54 -24.49 7.09
CA THR A 703 27.77 -24.06 6.42
C THR A 703 27.66 -22.63 5.87
N VAL A 704 26.43 -22.18 5.59
CA VAL A 704 26.10 -20.83 5.11
C VAL A 704 25.78 -19.89 6.26
N ILE A 705 25.05 -20.38 7.27
CA ILE A 705 24.48 -19.57 8.36
C ILE A 705 25.41 -19.55 9.57
N LYS A 706 25.83 -18.34 9.97
CA LYS A 706 26.69 -18.10 11.16
C LYS A 706 25.92 -17.94 12.48
N ASP A 707 24.60 -17.77 12.40
CA ASP A 707 23.71 -17.71 13.57
C ASP A 707 23.49 -19.12 14.15
N ARG A 708 23.09 -19.23 15.42
CA ARG A 708 22.79 -20.56 16.01
C ARG A 708 21.52 -21.13 15.40
N LEU A 709 21.66 -22.27 14.73
CA LEU A 709 20.56 -23.07 14.19
C LEU A 709 20.14 -24.17 15.18
N TYR A 710 18.83 -24.39 15.24
CA TYR A 710 18.20 -25.43 16.04
C TYR A 710 17.16 -26.18 15.22
N TYR A 711 16.94 -27.46 15.51
CA TYR A 711 15.90 -28.29 14.90
C TYR A 711 14.99 -28.88 15.99
N LEU A 712 13.72 -29.12 15.66
CA LEU A 712 12.78 -29.77 16.57
C LEU A 712 13.01 -31.29 16.53
N SER A 713 13.56 -31.84 17.60
CA SER A 713 13.87 -33.28 17.66
C SER A 713 12.62 -34.12 17.99
N PRO A 714 12.66 -35.45 17.77
CA PRO A 714 11.54 -36.34 18.06
C PRO A 714 11.09 -36.37 19.54
N SER A 715 11.93 -35.87 20.47
CA SER A 715 11.55 -35.72 21.89
C SER A 715 10.61 -34.53 22.13
N GLY A 716 10.47 -33.62 21.16
CA GLY A 716 9.64 -32.42 21.23
C GLY A 716 10.35 -31.17 21.76
N THR A 717 11.68 -31.16 21.83
CA THR A 717 12.50 -29.98 22.18
C THR A 717 13.34 -29.49 21.00
N TYR A 718 13.69 -28.21 21.00
CA TYR A 718 14.66 -27.66 20.05
C TYR A 718 16.10 -28.01 20.50
N GLU A 719 16.85 -28.69 19.64
CA GLU A 719 18.23 -29.11 19.81
C GLU A 719 19.13 -28.44 18.77
N LEU A 720 20.44 -28.33 19.02
CA LEU A 720 21.36 -27.63 18.11
C LEU A 720 21.52 -28.40 16.79
N LEU A 721 21.40 -27.69 15.67
CA LEU A 721 21.64 -28.25 14.33
C LEU A 721 23.12 -28.12 13.96
N THR A 722 23.90 -29.18 14.15
CA THR A 722 25.28 -29.29 13.66
C THR A 722 25.32 -29.81 12.21
N GLU A 723 26.47 -29.71 11.55
CA GLU A 723 26.69 -30.30 10.22
C GLU A 723 26.39 -31.82 10.19
N ASP A 724 26.75 -32.57 11.24
CA ASP A 724 26.41 -34.00 11.35
C ASP A 724 24.90 -34.26 11.41
N VAL A 725 24.15 -33.40 12.11
CA VAL A 725 22.68 -33.52 12.22
C VAL A 725 22.02 -33.08 10.91
N TYR A 726 22.51 -32.02 10.28
CA TYR A 726 22.09 -31.59 8.94
C TYR A 726 22.28 -32.73 7.92
N ASN A 727 23.47 -33.35 7.88
CA ASN A 727 23.76 -34.48 7.01
C ASN A 727 22.89 -35.72 7.31
N GLN A 728 22.48 -35.93 8.57
CA GLN A 728 21.54 -37.00 8.95
C GLN A 728 20.08 -36.72 8.57
N ILE A 729 19.65 -35.45 8.57
CA ILE A 729 18.35 -35.02 8.03
C ILE A 729 18.37 -35.15 6.50
N PHE A 730 19.42 -34.66 5.84
CA PHE A 730 19.59 -34.67 4.38
C PHE A 730 19.68 -36.09 3.82
N SER A 731 20.31 -37.02 4.53
CA SER A 731 20.33 -38.46 4.20
C SER A 731 19.11 -39.25 4.68
N GLY A 732 18.08 -38.58 5.21
CA GLY A 732 16.81 -39.20 5.62
C GLY A 732 16.89 -40.14 6.83
N LYS A 733 18.02 -40.16 7.56
CA LYS A 733 18.21 -40.94 8.79
C LYS A 733 17.39 -40.36 9.95
N ILE A 734 17.31 -39.04 10.03
CA ILE A 734 16.39 -38.32 10.93
C ILE A 734 15.14 -37.95 10.13
N ARG A 735 13.96 -38.39 10.58
CA ARG A 735 12.67 -38.04 9.99
C ARG A 735 11.99 -36.93 10.80
N LEU A 736 11.52 -35.90 10.09
CA LEU A 736 10.78 -34.74 10.61
C LEU A 736 9.26 -34.85 10.37
#